data_AF-A0A1F3F920-F1
#
_entry.id   AF-A0A1F3F920-F1
#
_cell.length_a   1.000
_cell.length_b   1.000
_cell.length_c   1.000
_cell.angle_alpha   90.00
_cell.angle_beta   90.00
_cell.angle_gamma   90.00
#
_symmetry.space_group_name_H-M   'P 1'
#
loop_
_entity.id
_entity.type
_entity.pdbx_description
1 polymer ?
#
loop_
_entity_poly.entity_id
_entity_poly.type
_entity_poly.pdbx_seq_one_letter_code
_entity_poly.pdbx_strand_id
1 'polypeptide(L)'
;MKKAFVYMIFIFTCIFPGKENFAALITGKVVDIYTQTPIDGAKINISGTEYKTISSPDGYFSLTTSEDDDSADYFHIAGLENRLIWQAKSPLSLEIYSISGQKIYLNSKTGERSGELNLHFLTNGIYLLIYRVNGKNESVKFIKNSRGLVFPAQGTSVSKKDQNGFGPDSLEIKYDGYYSQKFVIQKEQANYELLKTHYKSISYLNKLPRPEAFKMLQNIPFNPNFGEVESVKILYSIPDKQLYYMNSSEFFIHYEFAAEILGYSKGHSWFNIEQYKNNTNRIYFLGYLNHFKSSDIYTVEFFSGDEITCEGVKELYNKISETSYIGDKLRFYPNNARWDVCSNIPKITSAELYQGQNFQPLNPGENFGYLKKVEIGQVGTTYLGRHDLVLLNGIPNDISVVAGIITTDFQTPLSHINVLSHNRGTPNMALRDGWSNPKLNKFLNQLVYLKVTLDSFYIREATINEAENFWAIKEPSKFQKLKIDTLTTGLVNLSAADHRWVSTIGGKAANFAELMKITFANQPIPLPEGAFAIPISYYWNHIKSNQIDIYLRAMLANPEFKTNHGTRILMLTNLQNLIKDSPVDANLVKLISDRIETINGFTNIRFRSSTNAEDIEGFNGAGLYNSYTAIKGDDKKTIENAIRKVWASLWNLKAFEEREYFKIDQLNVGMAILVHRSFSSEEANGVVITENLFNIYNPGITINVQVGEMSIVIPENNYLPDQIIYYSFEEQFPESYNYIGHTTVPGMEGKTVLTPQELKILNTYCMAIHNHYCRLNFGCKTMDIEFKVDKINGQRKIYIKQARLY
;
A
#
# COMPACT_ATOMS: atom_id res chain seq x y z
N MET A 1 -13.34 74.62 -43.27
CA MET A 1 -12.99 73.60 -42.25
C MET A 1 -12.42 74.32 -41.03
N LYS A 2 -12.90 73.96 -39.83
CA LYS A 2 -12.41 74.29 -38.47
C LYS A 2 -12.66 75.71 -37.90
N LYS A 3 -13.22 75.70 -36.67
CA LYS A 3 -13.68 76.81 -35.82
C LYS A 3 -12.74 77.00 -34.61
N ALA A 4 -12.54 78.27 -34.27
CA ALA A 4 -12.47 78.94 -32.96
C ALA A 4 -11.92 78.24 -31.70
N PHE A 5 -11.09 78.97 -30.95
CA PHE A 5 -11.03 78.88 -29.49
C PHE A 5 -10.72 80.28 -28.88
N VAL A 6 -11.51 80.68 -27.89
CA VAL A 6 -11.37 81.90 -27.08
C VAL A 6 -11.39 81.50 -25.59
N TYR A 7 -10.46 82.12 -24.86
CA TYR A 7 -10.32 82.38 -23.40
C TYR A 7 -11.43 81.94 -22.42
N MET A 8 -11.04 81.50 -21.20
CA MET A 8 -10.97 82.35 -19.99
C MET A 8 -10.85 81.54 -18.66
N ILE A 9 -10.12 82.15 -17.73
CA ILE A 9 -9.78 81.87 -16.30
C ILE A 9 -10.87 81.22 -15.43
N PHE A 10 -10.50 80.36 -14.46
CA PHE A 10 -11.19 80.23 -13.17
C PHE A 10 -10.27 79.77 -12.00
N ILE A 11 -10.70 80.22 -10.82
CA ILE A 11 -10.09 80.27 -9.48
C ILE A 11 -10.05 78.88 -8.79
N PHE A 12 -8.99 78.59 -8.04
CA PHE A 12 -8.85 77.41 -7.18
C PHE A 12 -9.67 77.56 -5.89
N THR A 13 -10.67 76.70 -5.69
CA THR A 13 -11.31 76.42 -4.39
C THR A 13 -10.90 75.01 -3.94
N CYS A 14 -10.18 74.92 -2.83
CA CYS A 14 -9.89 73.64 -2.16
C CYS A 14 -11.17 73.07 -1.56
N ILE A 15 -11.65 71.95 -2.12
CA ILE A 15 -12.63 71.07 -1.50
C ILE A 15 -11.85 69.90 -0.90
N PHE A 16 -11.85 69.79 0.44
CA PHE A 16 -11.37 68.59 1.12
C PHE A 16 -12.30 67.41 0.77
N PRO A 17 -11.79 66.27 0.27
CA PRO A 17 -12.59 65.06 0.18
C PRO A 17 -12.83 64.54 1.60
N GLY A 18 -14.10 64.41 2.00
CA GLY A 18 -14.47 63.73 3.24
C GLY A 18 -13.96 62.28 3.22
N LYS A 19 -13.38 61.82 4.32
CA LYS A 19 -13.07 60.41 4.56
C LYS A 19 -14.37 59.59 4.47
N GLU A 20 -14.59 58.87 3.38
CA GLU A 20 -15.53 57.76 3.38
C GLU A 20 -14.90 56.60 4.18
N ASN A 21 -15.32 56.43 5.42
CA ASN A 21 -14.96 55.27 6.24
C ASN A 21 -15.68 54.03 5.70
N PHE A 22 -14.99 53.19 4.94
CA PHE A 22 -15.48 51.87 4.53
C PHE A 22 -15.36 50.88 5.69
N ALA A 23 -16.32 50.88 6.63
CA ALA A 23 -16.41 49.86 7.68
C ALA A 23 -17.07 48.59 7.12
N ALA A 24 -16.32 47.50 7.02
CA ALA A 24 -16.89 46.18 6.70
C ALA A 24 -17.29 45.46 8.00
N LEU A 25 -18.55 45.05 8.10
CA LEU A 25 -19.08 44.20 9.16
C LEU A 25 -18.99 42.73 8.74
N ILE A 26 -18.33 41.93 9.56
CA ILE A 26 -18.13 40.49 9.38
C ILE A 26 -18.88 39.77 10.48
N THR A 27 -19.79 38.88 10.12
CA THR A 27 -20.58 38.09 11.06
C THR A 27 -20.41 36.60 10.76
N GLY A 28 -20.62 35.77 11.78
CA GLY A 28 -20.45 34.33 11.63
C GLY A 28 -20.86 33.55 12.85
N LYS A 29 -20.82 32.22 12.72
CA LYS A 29 -21.05 31.29 13.84
C LYS A 29 -19.89 30.32 13.95
N VAL A 30 -19.24 30.26 15.10
CA VAL A 30 -18.18 29.31 15.40
C VAL A 30 -18.79 28.03 15.98
N VAL A 31 -18.52 26.91 15.34
CA VAL A 31 -19.06 25.59 15.72
C VAL A 31 -17.98 24.52 15.69
N ASP A 32 -18.18 23.45 16.42
CA ASP A 32 -17.39 22.22 16.30
C ASP A 32 -17.71 21.53 14.97
N ILE A 33 -16.69 21.17 14.19
CA ILE A 33 -16.87 20.60 12.85
C ILE A 33 -17.64 19.27 12.82
N TYR A 34 -17.54 18.46 13.87
CA TYR A 34 -18.14 17.13 13.91
C TYR A 34 -19.55 17.16 14.50
N THR A 35 -19.69 17.72 15.70
CA THR A 35 -20.94 17.74 16.46
C THR A 35 -21.86 18.89 16.09
N GLN A 36 -21.34 19.89 15.34
CA GLN A 36 -22.02 21.13 15.01
C GLN A 36 -22.47 21.93 16.25
N THR A 37 -21.90 21.62 17.42
CA THR A 37 -22.18 22.33 18.66
C THR A 37 -21.53 23.72 18.64
N PRO A 38 -22.22 24.77 19.10
CA PRO A 38 -21.63 26.10 19.16
C PRO A 38 -20.47 26.20 20.15
N ILE A 39 -19.49 27.06 19.83
CA ILE A 39 -18.31 27.28 20.67
C ILE A 39 -18.42 28.67 21.32
N ASP A 40 -18.59 28.70 22.64
CA ASP A 40 -18.61 29.92 23.45
C ASP A 40 -17.19 30.46 23.68
N GLY A 41 -16.99 31.77 23.52
CA GLY A 41 -15.72 32.43 23.85
C GLY A 41 -14.54 32.14 22.91
N ALA A 42 -14.78 31.62 21.70
CA ALA A 42 -13.74 31.52 20.67
C ALA A 42 -13.23 32.92 20.31
N LYS A 43 -11.91 33.11 20.28
CA LYS A 43 -11.27 34.38 19.92
C LYS A 43 -11.16 34.46 18.41
N ILE A 44 -11.74 35.50 17.81
CA ILE A 44 -11.71 35.75 16.36
C ILE A 44 -10.89 37.01 16.11
N ASN A 45 -9.92 36.96 15.20
CA ASN A 45 -9.11 38.12 14.81
C ASN A 45 -8.90 38.17 13.30
N ILE A 46 -8.87 39.36 12.70
CA ILE A 46 -8.43 39.51 11.31
C ILE A 46 -6.90 39.44 11.29
N SER A 47 -6.38 38.48 10.51
CA SER A 47 -4.95 38.19 10.45
C SER A 47 -4.13 39.43 10.09
N GLY A 48 -3.12 39.76 10.91
CA GLY A 48 -2.24 40.90 10.67
C GLY A 48 -2.81 42.26 11.11
N THR A 49 -3.94 42.28 11.81
CA THR A 49 -4.58 43.50 12.33
C THR A 49 -4.85 43.41 13.84
N GLU A 50 -5.25 44.52 14.46
CA GLU A 50 -5.68 44.54 15.88
C GLU A 50 -7.17 44.17 16.08
N TYR A 51 -7.95 44.11 14.99
CA TYR A 51 -9.38 43.84 15.02
C TYR A 51 -9.67 42.43 15.54
N LYS A 52 -10.39 42.35 16.67
CA LYS A 52 -10.69 41.09 17.37
C LYS A 52 -12.05 41.12 18.07
N THR A 53 -12.66 39.95 18.20
CA THR A 53 -13.90 39.73 18.93
C THR A 53 -13.92 38.33 19.57
N ILE A 54 -14.99 37.99 20.29
CA ILE A 54 -15.24 36.66 20.83
C ILE A 54 -16.63 36.16 20.43
N SER A 55 -16.80 34.85 20.26
CA SER A 55 -18.11 34.26 20.02
C SER A 55 -18.98 34.25 21.28
N SER A 56 -20.30 34.33 21.07
CA SER A 56 -21.34 34.21 22.09
C SER A 56 -21.55 32.75 22.54
N PRO A 57 -22.39 32.50 23.57
CA PRO A 57 -22.76 31.15 23.98
C PRO A 57 -23.37 30.27 22.87
N ASP A 58 -24.16 30.85 21.94
CA ASP A 58 -24.64 30.11 20.77
C ASP A 58 -23.66 30.19 19.57
N GLY A 59 -22.41 30.58 19.81
CA GLY A 59 -21.28 30.57 18.86
C GLY A 59 -21.24 31.75 17.90
N TYR A 60 -22.17 32.69 17.96
CA TYR A 60 -22.24 33.80 17.01
C TYR A 60 -21.23 34.90 17.33
N PHE A 61 -20.72 35.57 16.30
CA PHE A 61 -19.87 36.75 16.47
C PHE A 61 -20.19 37.83 15.45
N SER A 62 -19.76 39.04 15.80
CA SER A 62 -19.75 40.22 14.94
C SER A 62 -18.42 40.93 15.12
N LEU A 63 -17.77 41.29 14.01
CA LEU A 63 -16.47 41.95 13.95
C LEU A 63 -16.49 43.04 12.89
N THR A 64 -15.96 44.22 13.21
CA THR A 64 -15.96 45.38 12.33
C THR A 64 -14.54 45.95 12.19
N THR A 65 -14.29 46.59 11.05
CA THR A 65 -12.96 47.06 10.60
C THR A 65 -12.81 48.59 10.68
N SER A 66 -13.63 49.27 11.48
CA SER A 66 -13.59 50.73 11.63
C SER A 66 -12.53 51.22 12.62
N GLU A 67 -11.83 52.31 12.28
CA GLU A 67 -10.81 52.98 13.10
C GLU A 67 -11.37 53.69 14.37
N ASP A 68 -12.69 53.67 14.62
CA ASP A 68 -13.33 54.34 15.77
C ASP A 68 -13.36 53.48 17.06
N ASP A 69 -12.54 52.43 17.12
CA ASP A 69 -12.45 51.45 18.23
C ASP A 69 -11.94 52.07 19.56
N ASP A 70 -11.39 53.29 19.50
CA ASP A 70 -10.95 54.06 20.67
C ASP A 70 -12.03 54.97 21.29
N SER A 71 -13.19 55.14 20.64
CA SER A 71 -14.30 55.87 21.26
C SER A 71 -14.96 55.03 22.36
N ALA A 72 -15.31 55.65 23.50
CA ALA A 72 -16.00 54.97 24.60
C ALA A 72 -17.43 54.50 24.21
N ASP A 73 -17.97 54.99 23.10
CA ASP A 73 -19.36 54.84 22.65
C ASP A 73 -19.54 53.80 21.52
N TYR A 74 -18.52 52.99 21.21
CA TYR A 74 -18.53 52.06 20.08
C TYR A 74 -19.57 50.93 20.22
N PHE A 75 -20.49 50.83 19.25
CA PHE A 75 -21.48 49.76 19.14
C PHE A 75 -21.95 49.52 17.69
N HIS A 76 -22.11 48.25 17.32
CA HIS A 76 -22.75 47.82 16.07
C HIS A 76 -23.75 46.71 16.33
N ILE A 77 -24.94 46.79 15.69
CA ILE A 77 -25.99 45.77 15.74
C ILE A 77 -26.37 45.32 14.34
N ALA A 78 -26.56 44.02 14.18
CA ALA A 78 -27.03 43.41 12.95
C ALA A 78 -28.10 42.35 13.24
N GLY A 79 -28.91 42.09 12.21
CA GLY A 79 -29.81 40.96 12.20
C GLY A 79 -29.15 39.76 11.55
N LEU A 80 -29.27 38.60 12.18
CA LEU A 80 -28.82 37.33 11.66
C LEU A 80 -29.91 36.29 11.88
N GLU A 81 -30.50 35.76 10.79
CA GLU A 81 -31.70 34.92 10.85
C GLU A 81 -32.81 35.56 11.71
N ASN A 82 -33.23 34.92 12.80
CA ASN A 82 -34.20 35.42 13.79
C ASN A 82 -33.52 36.01 15.03
N ARG A 83 -32.25 36.43 14.95
CA ARG A 83 -31.47 36.91 16.10
C ARG A 83 -30.92 38.31 15.85
N LEU A 84 -30.94 39.14 16.88
CA LEU A 84 -30.10 40.33 16.94
C LEU A 84 -28.73 39.90 17.43
N ILE A 85 -27.67 40.33 16.75
CA ILE A 85 -26.28 40.15 17.18
C ILE A 85 -25.60 41.51 17.24
N TRP A 86 -24.72 41.72 18.20
CA TRP A 86 -24.02 42.99 18.34
C TRP A 86 -22.60 42.86 18.84
N GLN A 87 -21.83 43.93 18.62
CA GLN A 87 -20.53 44.19 19.24
C GLN A 87 -20.58 45.54 19.97
N ALA A 88 -20.15 45.59 21.23
CA ALA A 88 -20.19 46.76 22.11
C ALA A 88 -18.99 46.81 23.07
N LYS A 89 -18.38 47.98 23.26
CA LYS A 89 -17.29 48.15 24.26
C LYS A 89 -17.81 48.17 25.71
N SER A 90 -19.05 48.62 25.92
CA SER A 90 -19.73 48.71 27.22
C SER A 90 -21.07 47.96 27.21
N PRO A 91 -21.55 47.47 28.36
CA PRO A 91 -22.92 46.96 28.52
C PRO A 91 -23.96 47.97 28.03
N LEU A 92 -24.98 47.50 27.34
CA LEU A 92 -26.06 48.34 26.81
C LEU A 92 -27.43 47.82 27.23
N SER A 93 -28.44 48.67 27.21
CA SER A 93 -29.83 48.24 27.41
C SER A 93 -30.53 48.10 26.07
N LEU A 94 -31.25 47.01 25.85
CA LEU A 94 -32.05 46.78 24.64
C LEU A 94 -33.54 46.83 25.00
N GLU A 95 -34.32 47.54 24.20
CA GLU A 95 -35.77 47.55 24.26
C GLU A 95 -36.35 47.32 22.86
N ILE A 96 -37.32 46.42 22.72
CA ILE A 96 -38.03 46.21 21.46
C ILE A 96 -39.47 46.62 21.65
N TYR A 97 -39.98 47.43 20.73
CA TYR A 97 -41.36 47.86 20.69
C TYR A 97 -42.03 47.39 19.39
N SER A 98 -43.33 47.10 19.47
CA SER A 98 -44.16 47.01 18.27
C SER A 98 -44.25 48.37 17.58
N ILE A 99 -44.68 48.39 16.32
CA ILE A 99 -44.99 49.66 15.64
C ILE A 99 -46.13 50.45 16.29
N SER A 100 -46.98 49.80 17.09
CA SER A 100 -48.01 50.46 17.91
C SER A 100 -47.47 51.06 19.22
N GLY A 101 -46.16 50.97 19.48
CA GLY A 101 -45.52 51.51 20.67
C GLY A 101 -45.62 50.62 21.91
N GLN A 102 -46.10 49.37 21.78
CA GLN A 102 -46.11 48.41 22.89
C GLN A 102 -44.70 47.87 23.12
N LYS A 103 -44.17 48.00 24.34
CA LYS A 103 -42.89 47.38 24.73
C LYS A 103 -43.05 45.85 24.78
N ILE A 104 -42.25 45.15 24.00
CA ILE A 104 -42.27 43.69 23.85
C ILE A 104 -41.10 43.04 24.59
N TYR A 105 -39.93 43.68 24.56
CA TYR A 105 -38.71 43.18 25.19
C TYR A 105 -37.99 44.30 25.92
N LEU A 106 -37.38 44.00 27.05
CA LEU A 106 -36.47 44.86 27.79
C LEU A 106 -35.36 44.01 28.41
N ASN A 107 -34.13 44.37 28.12
CA ASN A 107 -32.96 43.96 28.88
C ASN A 107 -32.23 45.21 29.33
N SER A 108 -32.16 45.41 30.66
CA SER A 108 -31.56 46.61 31.25
C SER A 108 -30.03 46.62 31.22
N LYS A 109 -29.38 45.47 31.01
CA LYS A 109 -27.92 45.37 30.92
C LYS A 109 -27.50 44.10 30.17
N THR A 110 -27.06 44.25 28.93
CA THR A 110 -26.43 43.16 28.17
C THR A 110 -25.01 42.88 28.67
N GLY A 111 -24.45 41.72 28.34
CA GLY A 111 -23.02 41.43 28.59
C GLY A 111 -22.07 42.34 27.81
N GLU A 112 -20.78 42.29 28.16
CA GLU A 112 -19.70 43.04 27.50
C GLU A 112 -19.29 42.41 26.15
N ARG A 113 -18.72 43.22 25.24
CA ARG A 113 -18.09 42.84 23.95
C ARG A 113 -19.04 42.37 22.85
N SER A 114 -19.62 41.19 22.94
CA SER A 114 -20.51 40.66 21.92
C SER A 114 -21.68 39.95 22.56
N GLY A 115 -22.88 40.13 22.00
CA GLY A 115 -24.06 39.49 22.53
C GLY A 115 -25.09 39.23 21.46
N GLU A 116 -26.08 38.43 21.84
CA GLU A 116 -27.17 38.05 20.96
C GLU A 116 -28.51 38.03 21.68
N LEU A 117 -29.58 38.17 20.90
CA LEU A 117 -30.94 38.03 21.35
C LEU A 117 -31.76 37.28 20.31
N ASN A 118 -32.25 36.10 20.67
CA ASN A 118 -33.15 35.32 19.84
C ASN A 118 -34.56 35.92 19.86
N LEU A 119 -35.07 36.30 18.69
CA LEU A 119 -36.36 36.95 18.50
C LEU A 119 -37.49 35.98 18.12
N HIS A 120 -37.38 34.68 18.38
CA HIS A 120 -38.47 33.72 18.11
C HIS A 120 -39.80 34.11 18.76
N PHE A 121 -39.76 34.83 19.88
CA PHE A 121 -40.96 35.34 20.57
C PHE A 121 -41.72 36.43 19.79
N LEU A 122 -41.12 37.04 18.76
CA LEU A 122 -41.78 38.00 17.89
C LEU A 122 -42.55 37.31 16.76
N THR A 123 -43.65 37.89 16.30
CA THR A 123 -44.32 37.47 15.06
C THR A 123 -43.69 38.17 13.84
N ASN A 124 -44.11 37.82 12.63
CA ASN A 124 -43.70 38.59 11.46
C ASN A 124 -44.30 39.99 11.52
N GLY A 125 -43.48 41.04 11.38
CA GLY A 125 -43.92 42.41 11.57
C GLY A 125 -42.78 43.42 11.60
N ILE A 126 -43.14 44.69 11.80
CA ILE A 126 -42.19 45.81 11.93
C ILE A 126 -42.06 46.16 13.40
N TYR A 127 -40.82 46.28 13.87
CA TYR A 127 -40.47 46.55 15.25
C TYR A 127 -39.50 47.74 15.33
N LEU A 128 -39.53 48.41 16.47
CA LEU A 128 -38.57 49.45 16.82
C LEU A 128 -37.64 48.91 17.90
N LEU A 129 -36.35 48.82 17.59
CA LEU A 129 -35.31 48.53 18.56
C LEU A 129 -34.77 49.86 19.11
N ILE A 130 -34.82 50.04 20.42
CA ILE A 130 -34.17 51.12 21.14
C ILE A 130 -33.00 50.52 21.91
N TYR A 131 -31.81 51.08 21.74
CA TYR A 131 -30.63 50.68 22.49
C TYR A 131 -30.00 51.87 23.20
N ARG A 132 -29.39 51.60 24.36
CA ARG A 132 -28.71 52.63 25.16
C ARG A 132 -27.29 52.21 25.49
N VAL A 133 -26.32 52.99 25.04
CA VAL A 133 -24.90 52.83 25.36
C VAL A 133 -24.44 54.13 26.04
N ASN A 134 -23.84 54.01 27.24
CA ASN A 134 -23.33 55.16 28.01
C ASN A 134 -24.30 56.35 28.15
N GLY A 135 -25.61 56.10 28.24
CA GLY A 135 -26.64 57.15 28.39
C GLY A 135 -27.11 57.83 27.10
N LYS A 136 -26.57 57.48 25.93
CA LYS A 136 -27.13 57.88 24.62
C LYS A 136 -28.19 56.87 24.19
N ASN A 137 -29.36 57.38 23.75
CA ASN A 137 -30.44 56.57 23.20
C ASN A 137 -30.38 56.63 21.68
N GLU A 138 -30.29 55.46 21.05
CA GLU A 138 -30.49 55.34 19.61
C GLU A 138 -31.63 54.36 19.31
N SER A 139 -32.25 54.53 18.15
CA SER A 139 -33.40 53.73 17.76
C SER A 139 -33.32 53.35 16.30
N VAL A 140 -33.57 52.08 16.00
CA VAL A 140 -33.56 51.55 14.64
C VAL A 140 -34.81 50.71 14.40
N LYS A 141 -35.43 50.87 13.23
CA LYS A 141 -36.54 50.02 12.81
C LYS A 141 -35.99 48.73 12.20
N PHE A 142 -36.63 47.61 12.46
CA PHE A 142 -36.34 46.36 11.76
C PHE A 142 -37.63 45.63 11.43
N ILE A 143 -37.59 44.82 10.38
CA ILE A 143 -38.69 43.98 9.91
C ILE A 143 -38.30 42.54 10.22
N LYS A 144 -39.13 41.83 10.97
CA LYS A 144 -39.05 40.38 11.11
C LYS A 144 -39.98 39.73 10.10
N ASN A 145 -39.48 38.83 9.26
CA ASN A 145 -40.29 38.03 8.36
C ASN A 145 -39.87 36.54 8.43
N SER A 146 -40.53 35.68 7.65
CA SER A 146 -40.24 34.24 7.62
C SER A 146 -38.84 33.88 7.14
N ARG A 147 -38.11 34.82 6.53
CA ARG A 147 -36.73 34.68 6.05
C ARG A 147 -35.71 35.34 6.99
N GLY A 148 -36.13 35.98 8.09
CA GLY A 148 -35.27 36.60 9.09
C GLY A 148 -35.51 38.10 9.31
N LEU A 149 -34.49 38.79 9.84
CA LEU A 149 -34.53 40.22 10.17
C LEU A 149 -33.99 41.09 9.03
N VAL A 150 -34.68 42.19 8.72
CA VAL A 150 -34.30 43.18 7.73
C VAL A 150 -34.23 44.56 8.38
N PHE A 151 -33.10 45.25 8.24
CA PHE A 151 -32.93 46.64 8.70
C PHE A 151 -33.04 47.59 7.50
N PRO A 152 -33.98 48.56 7.48
CA PRO A 152 -34.04 49.57 6.42
C PRO A 152 -32.82 50.50 6.53
N ALA A 153 -32.01 50.57 5.47
CA ALA A 153 -30.77 51.35 5.44
C ALA A 153 -31.00 52.88 5.54
N GLN A 154 -30.16 53.57 6.33
CA GLN A 154 -29.69 54.91 5.97
C GLN A 154 -28.57 54.73 4.93
N GLY A 155 -28.58 55.49 3.81
CA GLY A 155 -27.80 55.25 2.57
C GLY A 155 -26.30 54.94 2.75
N THR A 156 -25.62 54.23 1.85
CA THR A 156 -25.49 54.51 0.41
C THR A 156 -25.10 53.29 -0.47
N SER A 157 -25.41 53.47 -1.75
CA SER A 157 -25.07 52.81 -3.02
C SER A 157 -23.98 51.73 -3.15
N VAL A 158 -24.36 50.75 -3.98
CA VAL A 158 -23.55 49.79 -4.76
C VAL A 158 -22.53 50.48 -5.67
N SER A 159 -21.31 49.94 -5.75
CA SER A 159 -20.55 49.90 -7.00
C SER A 159 -19.88 48.54 -7.21
N LYS A 160 -20.02 48.00 -8.43
CA LYS A 160 -19.20 46.91 -8.98
C LYS A 160 -17.98 47.58 -9.65
N LYS A 161 -16.76 47.16 -9.30
CA LYS A 161 -15.71 46.85 -10.30
C LYS A 161 -14.43 46.26 -9.72
N ASP A 162 -13.92 45.34 -10.53
CA ASP A 162 -12.54 44.88 -10.77
C ASP A 162 -11.76 44.14 -9.69
N GLN A 163 -11.59 42.85 -10.00
CA GLN A 163 -10.54 41.96 -9.54
C GLN A 163 -9.18 42.51 -9.97
N ASN A 164 -8.35 42.87 -9.00
CA ASN A 164 -6.89 42.89 -9.13
C ASN A 164 -6.29 42.48 -7.78
N GLY A 165 -5.26 41.64 -7.86
CA GLY A 165 -4.83 40.74 -6.79
C GLY A 165 -4.26 41.42 -5.55
N PHE A 166 -5.03 41.35 -4.47
CA PHE A 166 -4.53 41.23 -3.10
C PHE A 166 -5.13 39.91 -2.56
N GLY A 167 -4.31 39.09 -1.88
CA GLY A 167 -4.81 37.86 -1.26
C GLY A 167 -5.97 38.17 -0.31
N PRO A 168 -6.99 37.29 -0.18
CA PRO A 168 -8.16 37.63 0.61
C PRO A 168 -7.79 37.77 2.09
N ASP A 169 -8.27 38.83 2.73
CA ASP A 169 -8.23 39.00 4.18
C ASP A 169 -8.80 37.74 4.87
N SER A 170 -8.17 37.31 5.97
CA SER A 170 -8.52 36.04 6.64
C SER A 170 -8.79 36.22 8.12
N LEU A 171 -9.81 35.53 8.63
CA LEU A 171 -10.09 35.39 10.05
C LEU A 171 -9.25 34.25 10.62
N GLU A 172 -8.48 34.53 11.66
CA GLU A 172 -7.90 33.52 12.51
C GLU A 172 -8.83 33.32 13.71
N ILE A 173 -9.18 32.07 14.00
CA ILE A 173 -10.04 31.72 15.12
C ILE A 173 -9.30 30.75 16.05
N LYS A 174 -9.29 31.07 17.35
CA LYS A 174 -8.57 30.35 18.41
C LYS A 174 -9.50 30.03 19.57
N TYR A 175 -9.46 28.79 20.04
CA TYR A 175 -10.14 28.37 21.26
C TYR A 175 -9.39 27.19 21.90
N ASP A 176 -9.30 27.17 23.23
CA ASP A 176 -8.54 26.14 23.93
C ASP A 176 -9.14 24.75 23.71
N GLY A 177 -8.29 23.77 23.45
CA GLY A 177 -8.71 22.42 23.07
C GLY A 177 -9.09 22.26 21.59
N TYR A 178 -9.02 23.33 20.78
CA TYR A 178 -9.23 23.30 19.32
C TYR A 178 -7.98 23.75 18.59
N TYR A 179 -7.80 23.27 17.36
CA TYR A 179 -6.71 23.76 16.54
C TYR A 179 -7.05 25.15 15.99
N SER A 180 -6.11 26.09 16.12
CA SER A 180 -6.21 27.42 15.51
C SER A 180 -6.34 27.32 14.00
N GLN A 181 -7.32 28.00 13.41
CA GLN A 181 -7.63 27.88 11.99
C GLN A 181 -7.85 29.25 11.35
N LYS A 182 -7.37 29.38 10.10
CA LYS A 182 -7.60 30.55 9.27
C LYS A 182 -8.72 30.28 8.27
N PHE A 183 -9.60 31.25 8.11
CA PHE A 183 -10.72 31.22 7.19
C PHE A 183 -10.66 32.43 6.28
N VAL A 184 -10.97 32.23 5.01
CA VAL A 184 -11.19 33.34 4.07
C VAL A 184 -12.44 34.10 4.51
N ILE A 185 -12.35 35.43 4.61
CA ILE A 185 -13.51 36.25 4.96
C ILE A 185 -14.56 36.12 3.86
N GLN A 186 -15.77 35.70 4.25
CA GLN A 186 -16.93 35.66 3.36
C GLN A 186 -17.88 36.82 3.67
N LYS A 187 -18.53 37.37 2.64
CA LYS A 187 -19.49 38.49 2.78
C LYS A 187 -20.85 38.06 3.33
N GLU A 188 -21.13 36.76 3.34
CA GLU A 188 -22.38 36.16 3.81
C GLU A 188 -22.12 35.27 5.03
N GLN A 189 -23.18 34.97 5.77
CA GLN A 189 -23.13 34.17 6.99
C GLN A 189 -22.52 32.79 6.70
N ALA A 190 -21.36 32.52 7.30
CA ALA A 190 -20.71 31.22 7.26
C ALA A 190 -20.63 30.60 8.66
N ASN A 191 -20.84 29.28 8.73
CA ASN A 191 -20.37 28.50 9.86
C ASN A 191 -18.84 28.37 9.75
N TYR A 192 -18.15 28.84 10.78
CA TYR A 192 -16.72 28.70 10.95
C TYR A 192 -16.47 27.46 11.81
N GLU A 193 -16.24 26.35 11.14
CA GLU A 193 -16.09 25.03 11.75
C GLU A 193 -14.66 24.81 12.27
N LEU A 194 -14.50 24.67 13.60
CA LEU A 194 -13.22 24.36 14.22
C LEU A 194 -13.08 22.86 14.49
N LEU A 195 -11.87 22.35 14.26
CA LEU A 195 -11.49 20.98 14.60
C LEU A 195 -10.95 20.94 16.03
N LYS A 196 -11.56 20.09 16.87
CA LYS A 196 -11.06 19.83 18.22
C LYS A 196 -9.73 19.07 18.18
N THR A 197 -8.84 19.32 19.12
CA THR A 197 -7.54 18.62 19.21
C THR A 197 -7.68 17.12 19.53
N HIS A 198 -8.77 16.75 20.21
CA HIS A 198 -9.08 15.37 20.57
C HIS A 198 -10.59 15.17 20.72
N TYR A 199 -11.12 14.09 20.13
CA TYR A 199 -12.48 13.60 20.33
C TYR A 199 -12.45 12.29 21.11
N LYS A 200 -13.42 12.07 22.01
CA LYS A 200 -13.58 10.79 22.70
C LYS A 200 -13.94 9.65 21.73
N SER A 201 -14.77 9.98 20.74
CA SER A 201 -15.17 9.11 19.64
C SER A 201 -15.50 9.98 18.44
N ILE A 202 -15.14 9.52 17.23
CA ILE A 202 -15.44 10.21 15.98
C ILE A 202 -15.60 9.17 14.87
N SER A 203 -16.80 9.10 14.30
CA SER A 203 -17.09 8.10 13.26
C SER A 203 -16.75 8.59 11.85
N TYR A 204 -16.84 9.91 11.61
CA TYR A 204 -16.52 10.54 10.33
C TYR A 204 -16.34 12.05 10.45
N LEU A 205 -15.85 12.68 9.38
CA LEU A 205 -15.98 14.11 9.12
C LEU A 205 -16.55 14.35 7.72
N ASN A 206 -17.21 15.48 7.53
CA ASN A 206 -17.69 15.89 6.20
C ASN A 206 -16.67 16.77 5.44
N LYS A 207 -15.65 17.26 6.12
CA LYS A 207 -14.55 18.05 5.55
C LYS A 207 -13.25 17.72 6.26
N LEU A 208 -12.14 17.87 5.54
CA LEU A 208 -10.78 17.80 6.08
C LEU A 208 -10.16 19.19 6.03
N PRO A 209 -10.41 20.07 7.02
CA PRO A 209 -9.91 21.44 6.97
C PRO A 209 -8.38 21.54 7.13
N ARG A 210 -7.73 20.49 7.63
CA ARG A 210 -6.29 20.46 7.96
C ARG A 210 -5.73 19.03 8.08
N PRO A 211 -4.39 18.84 8.02
CA PRO A 211 -3.77 17.52 8.11
C PRO A 211 -4.17 16.69 9.32
N GLU A 212 -4.38 17.33 10.47
CA GLU A 212 -4.76 16.67 11.71
C GLU A 212 -6.14 16.01 11.63
N ALA A 213 -7.06 16.51 10.79
CA ALA A 213 -8.35 15.87 10.53
C ALA A 213 -8.17 14.54 9.79
N PHE A 214 -7.26 14.49 8.82
CA PHE A 214 -6.92 13.25 8.12
C PHE A 214 -6.30 12.24 9.10
N LYS A 215 -5.33 12.69 9.91
CA LYS A 215 -4.67 11.84 10.91
C LYS A 215 -5.60 11.25 11.96
N MET A 216 -6.71 11.93 12.29
CA MET A 216 -7.71 11.39 13.21
C MET A 216 -8.53 10.25 12.62
N LEU A 217 -8.70 10.23 11.30
CA LEU A 217 -9.58 9.30 10.60
C LEU A 217 -8.80 8.19 9.87
N GLN A 218 -7.50 8.39 9.67
CA GLN A 218 -6.66 7.48 8.89
C GLN A 218 -6.49 6.12 9.57
N ASN A 219 -6.20 5.13 8.75
CA ASN A 219 -5.68 3.83 9.16
C ASN A 219 -4.73 3.31 8.08
N ILE A 220 -4.24 2.09 8.23
CA ILE A 220 -3.50 1.36 7.20
C ILE A 220 -4.39 1.27 5.94
N PRO A 221 -3.85 1.52 4.74
CA PRO A 221 -4.60 1.37 3.50
C PRO A 221 -5.18 -0.02 3.35
N PHE A 222 -6.36 -0.09 2.73
CA PHE A 222 -6.98 -1.35 2.36
C PHE A 222 -6.11 -2.14 1.37
N ASN A 223 -5.21 -1.48 0.63
CA ASN A 223 -4.25 -2.16 -0.23
C ASN A 223 -2.83 -1.66 0.09
N PRO A 224 -2.12 -2.24 1.07
CA PRO A 224 -0.81 -1.78 1.52
C PRO A 224 0.31 -2.28 0.58
N ASN A 225 0.07 -2.29 -0.73
CA ASN A 225 1.07 -2.65 -1.74
C ASN A 225 2.26 -1.68 -1.77
N PHE A 226 2.09 -0.54 -1.11
CA PHE A 226 2.96 0.60 -1.06
C PHE A 226 3.32 0.88 0.39
N GLY A 227 4.61 0.98 0.70
CA GLY A 227 5.09 1.35 2.03
C GLY A 227 4.80 2.82 2.34
N GLU A 228 4.72 3.16 3.62
CA GLU A 228 4.54 4.53 4.10
C GLU A 228 3.28 5.26 3.56
N VAL A 229 2.17 4.52 3.42
CA VAL A 229 0.88 5.09 3.01
C VAL A 229 -0.09 5.13 4.18
N GLU A 230 -0.79 6.25 4.34
CA GLU A 230 -1.89 6.41 5.29
C GLU A 230 -3.20 6.55 4.50
N SER A 231 -4.32 6.00 4.96
CA SER A 231 -5.56 5.96 4.18
C SER A 231 -6.79 6.32 4.98
N VAL A 232 -7.68 7.09 4.34
CA VAL A 232 -9.03 7.38 4.82
C VAL A 232 -10.03 6.83 3.82
N LYS A 233 -10.91 5.92 4.26
CA LYS A 233 -12.06 5.49 3.46
C LYS A 233 -13.03 6.65 3.28
N ILE A 234 -13.54 6.80 2.06
CA ILE A 234 -14.50 7.85 1.73
C ILE A 234 -15.76 7.25 1.12
N LEU A 235 -16.90 7.86 1.46
CA LEU A 235 -18.20 7.55 0.88
C LEU A 235 -18.89 8.85 0.47
N TYR A 236 -19.29 8.96 -0.79
CA TYR A 236 -20.08 10.08 -1.29
C TYR A 236 -21.52 9.64 -1.55
N SER A 237 -22.47 10.29 -0.88
CA SER A 237 -23.91 10.13 -1.12
C SER A 237 -24.32 10.95 -2.34
N ILE A 238 -24.72 10.26 -3.41
CA ILE A 238 -25.19 10.89 -4.66
C ILE A 238 -26.49 11.68 -4.41
N PRO A 239 -27.49 11.15 -3.68
CA PRO A 239 -28.72 11.91 -3.41
C PRO A 239 -28.49 13.18 -2.58
N ASP A 240 -27.65 13.10 -1.55
CA ASP A 240 -27.44 14.19 -0.60
C ASP A 240 -26.32 15.16 -1.02
N LYS A 241 -25.54 14.79 -2.05
CA LYS A 241 -24.31 15.47 -2.47
C LYS A 241 -23.31 15.71 -1.34
N GLN A 242 -23.25 14.75 -0.42
CA GLN A 242 -22.47 14.82 0.81
C GLN A 242 -21.34 13.80 0.78
N LEU A 243 -20.12 14.28 1.04
CA LEU A 243 -18.95 13.44 1.24
C LEU A 243 -18.76 13.14 2.73
N TYR A 244 -18.40 11.89 3.02
CA TYR A 244 -18.06 11.39 4.33
C TYR A 244 -16.63 10.84 4.29
N TYR A 245 -15.74 11.44 5.07
CA TYR A 245 -14.42 10.93 5.39
C TYR A 245 -14.56 10.06 6.62
N MET A 246 -14.49 8.74 6.44
CA MET A 246 -14.82 7.77 7.47
C MET A 246 -13.64 7.56 8.42
N ASN A 247 -13.91 7.32 9.70
CA ASN A 247 -12.91 6.79 10.60
C ASN A 247 -12.57 5.35 10.18
N SER A 248 -11.41 5.19 9.57
CA SER A 248 -10.98 3.94 8.95
C SER A 248 -10.49 2.90 9.95
N SER A 249 -10.34 3.30 11.23
CA SER A 249 -10.10 2.39 12.35
C SER A 249 -11.38 1.86 12.98
N GLU A 250 -12.49 2.60 12.85
CA GLU A 250 -13.82 2.22 13.36
C GLU A 250 -14.56 1.33 12.35
N PHE A 251 -14.55 1.70 11.06
CA PHE A 251 -15.25 0.95 10.02
C PHE A 251 -14.26 0.21 9.11
N PHE A 252 -14.32 -1.12 9.16
CA PHE A 252 -13.45 -1.98 8.38
C PHE A 252 -13.81 -1.96 6.89
N ILE A 253 -15.10 -1.94 6.56
CA ILE A 253 -15.61 -1.87 5.17
C ILE A 253 -16.66 -0.78 5.00
N HIS A 254 -16.86 -0.28 3.76
CA HIS A 254 -17.87 0.75 3.46
C HIS A 254 -19.30 0.33 3.84
N TYR A 255 -19.60 -0.97 3.79
CA TYR A 255 -20.90 -1.51 4.18
C TYR A 255 -21.25 -1.20 5.64
N GLU A 256 -20.33 -1.40 6.57
CA GLU A 256 -20.56 -1.16 8.01
C GLU A 256 -20.95 0.29 8.26
N PHE A 257 -20.21 1.22 7.66
CA PHE A 257 -20.53 2.65 7.74
C PHE A 257 -21.88 2.98 7.11
N ALA A 258 -22.16 2.45 5.91
CA ALA A 258 -23.44 2.69 5.25
C ALA A 258 -24.62 2.14 6.06
N ALA A 259 -24.47 0.97 6.68
CA ALA A 259 -25.51 0.35 7.50
C ALA A 259 -25.72 1.08 8.84
N GLU A 260 -24.63 1.35 9.57
CA GLU A 260 -24.68 1.87 10.93
C GLU A 260 -24.91 3.40 10.98
N ILE A 261 -24.32 4.15 10.04
CA ILE A 261 -24.36 5.61 10.03
C ILE A 261 -25.42 6.14 9.06
N LEU A 262 -25.52 5.55 7.85
CA LEU A 262 -26.43 6.03 6.81
C LEU A 262 -27.75 5.24 6.73
N GLY A 263 -27.92 4.19 7.53
CA GLY A 263 -29.16 3.41 7.60
C GLY A 263 -29.42 2.50 6.40
N TYR A 264 -28.38 2.08 5.66
CA TYR A 264 -28.52 1.10 4.58
C TYR A 264 -29.01 -0.24 5.14
N SER A 265 -30.19 -0.67 4.70
CA SER A 265 -30.94 -1.75 5.37
C SER A 265 -30.78 -3.14 4.76
N LYS A 266 -30.12 -3.27 3.59
CA LYS A 266 -29.90 -4.57 2.94
C LYS A 266 -28.58 -5.18 3.42
N GLY A 267 -28.41 -6.49 3.21
CA GLY A 267 -27.19 -7.20 3.58
C GLY A 267 -25.97 -6.83 2.73
N HIS A 268 -24.77 -7.18 3.21
CA HIS A 268 -23.49 -6.87 2.56
C HIS A 268 -23.40 -7.32 1.09
N SER A 269 -23.88 -8.52 0.74
CA SER A 269 -23.86 -8.99 -0.66
C SER A 269 -24.72 -8.10 -1.58
N TRP A 270 -25.88 -7.63 -1.10
CA TRP A 270 -26.71 -6.69 -1.86
C TRP A 270 -26.05 -5.31 -1.96
N PHE A 271 -25.40 -4.85 -0.89
CA PHE A 271 -24.59 -3.64 -0.92
C PHE A 271 -23.54 -3.71 -2.03
N ASN A 272 -22.84 -4.84 -2.16
CA ASN A 272 -21.81 -4.99 -3.17
C ASN A 272 -22.37 -4.94 -4.60
N ILE A 273 -23.49 -5.63 -4.84
CA ILE A 273 -24.18 -5.61 -6.14
C ILE A 273 -24.68 -4.21 -6.48
N GLU A 274 -25.29 -3.51 -5.53
CA GLU A 274 -25.96 -2.25 -5.80
C GLU A 274 -25.00 -1.05 -5.85
N GLN A 275 -23.94 -1.05 -5.03
CA GLN A 275 -23.11 0.13 -4.79
C GLN A 275 -21.75 0.10 -5.48
N TYR A 276 -21.21 -1.07 -5.82
CA TYR A 276 -19.99 -1.18 -6.65
C TYR A 276 -20.28 -1.36 -8.15
N LYS A 277 -21.47 -1.80 -8.55
CA LYS A 277 -21.84 -1.96 -9.97
C LYS A 277 -22.56 -0.74 -10.54
N ASN A 278 -22.49 -0.55 -11.84
CA ASN A 278 -23.20 0.52 -12.53
C ASN A 278 -24.66 0.08 -12.78
N ASN A 279 -25.54 0.50 -11.89
CA ASN A 279 -26.96 0.17 -11.94
C ASN A 279 -27.80 1.30 -11.32
N THR A 280 -29.13 1.23 -11.47
CA THR A 280 -30.06 2.26 -11.01
C THR A 280 -30.20 2.39 -9.49
N ASN A 281 -29.78 1.38 -8.73
CA ASN A 281 -29.82 1.38 -7.26
C ASN A 281 -28.53 1.93 -6.63
N ARG A 282 -27.54 2.30 -7.46
CA ARG A 282 -26.30 2.91 -6.97
C ARG A 282 -26.58 4.32 -6.45
N ILE A 283 -26.37 4.51 -5.15
CA ILE A 283 -26.55 5.78 -4.46
C ILE A 283 -25.27 6.27 -3.77
N TYR A 284 -24.21 5.44 -3.77
CA TYR A 284 -22.91 5.78 -3.19
C TYR A 284 -21.76 5.65 -4.20
N PHE A 285 -20.81 6.59 -4.12
CA PHE A 285 -19.45 6.38 -4.63
C PHE A 285 -18.53 6.02 -3.46
N LEU A 286 -17.80 4.92 -3.60
CA LEU A 286 -17.03 4.29 -2.53
C LEU A 286 -15.55 4.34 -2.90
N GLY A 287 -14.74 5.08 -2.15
CA GLY A 287 -13.33 5.27 -2.50
C GLY A 287 -12.40 5.22 -1.29
N TYR A 288 -11.12 5.37 -1.60
CA TYR A 288 -10.03 5.49 -0.64
C TYR A 288 -9.25 6.76 -0.96
N LEU A 289 -8.97 7.57 0.07
CA LEU A 289 -8.10 8.72 0.00
C LEU A 289 -6.79 8.39 0.71
N ASN A 290 -5.75 8.15 -0.08
CA ASN A 290 -4.43 7.74 0.42
C ASN A 290 -3.46 8.92 0.46
N HIS A 291 -2.59 8.97 1.45
CA HIS A 291 -1.45 9.88 1.56
C HIS A 291 -0.14 9.11 1.47
N PHE A 292 0.65 9.40 0.44
CA PHE A 292 1.99 8.84 0.25
C PHE A 292 3.00 9.72 0.98
N LYS A 293 3.44 9.31 2.17
CA LYS A 293 4.23 10.16 3.08
C LYS A 293 5.55 10.64 2.47
N SER A 294 6.23 9.78 1.71
CA SER A 294 7.53 10.09 1.09
C SER A 294 7.44 11.19 0.03
N SER A 295 6.38 11.21 -0.80
CA SER A 295 6.21 12.20 -1.88
C SER A 295 5.26 13.35 -1.53
N ASP A 296 4.57 13.26 -0.40
CA ASP A 296 3.51 14.17 0.03
C ASP A 296 2.40 14.35 -1.02
N ILE A 297 2.03 13.25 -1.70
CA ILE A 297 0.96 13.18 -2.69
C ILE A 297 -0.25 12.48 -2.09
N TYR A 298 -1.45 12.96 -2.42
CA TYR A 298 -2.71 12.32 -2.05
C TYR A 298 -3.35 11.70 -3.28
N THR A 299 -3.82 10.46 -3.17
CA THR A 299 -4.55 9.81 -4.26
C THR A 299 -5.96 9.45 -3.85
N VAL A 300 -6.91 9.66 -4.76
CA VAL A 300 -8.20 8.98 -4.72
C VAL A 300 -8.12 7.74 -5.60
N GLU A 301 -8.53 6.60 -5.06
CA GLU A 301 -8.64 5.33 -5.78
C GLU A 301 -9.89 4.57 -5.38
N PHE A 302 -10.23 3.53 -6.15
CA PHE A 302 -11.44 2.73 -5.98
C PHE A 302 -11.09 1.25 -5.81
N PHE A 303 -12.06 0.47 -5.37
CA PHE A 303 -11.96 -0.98 -5.52
C PHE A 303 -11.85 -1.36 -7.01
N SER A 304 -10.94 -2.25 -7.39
CA SER A 304 -10.66 -2.53 -8.82
C SER A 304 -11.85 -3.12 -9.58
N GLY A 305 -12.81 -3.73 -8.87
CA GLY A 305 -14.06 -4.22 -9.42
C GLY A 305 -15.19 -3.18 -9.50
N ASP A 306 -14.98 -1.96 -9.00
CA ASP A 306 -15.98 -0.89 -9.05
C ASP A 306 -16.25 -0.47 -10.52
N GLU A 307 -17.51 -0.23 -10.85
CA GLU A 307 -17.99 0.20 -12.16
C GLU A 307 -18.35 1.70 -12.19
N ILE A 308 -17.77 2.51 -11.30
CA ILE A 308 -17.94 3.97 -11.29
C ILE A 308 -17.50 4.55 -12.64
N THR A 309 -18.31 5.44 -13.19
CA THR A 309 -18.01 6.09 -14.48
C THR A 309 -17.00 7.22 -14.31
N CYS A 310 -16.36 7.66 -15.40
CA CYS A 310 -15.43 8.80 -15.36
C CYS A 310 -16.10 10.08 -14.84
N GLU A 311 -17.40 10.26 -15.09
CA GLU A 311 -18.19 11.38 -14.54
C GLU A 311 -18.32 11.29 -13.02
N GLY A 312 -18.61 10.10 -12.49
CA GLY A 312 -18.67 9.86 -11.04
C GLY A 312 -17.31 10.06 -10.37
N VAL A 313 -16.21 9.59 -11.00
CA VAL A 313 -14.84 9.85 -10.53
C VAL A 313 -14.56 11.35 -10.48
N LYS A 314 -14.94 12.09 -11.53
CA LYS A 314 -14.76 13.55 -11.58
C LYS A 314 -15.57 14.28 -10.50
N GLU A 315 -16.82 13.88 -10.30
CA GLU A 315 -17.68 14.46 -9.26
C GLU A 315 -17.08 14.25 -7.87
N LEU A 316 -16.64 13.02 -7.56
CA LEU A 316 -16.00 12.71 -6.29
C LEU A 316 -14.68 13.47 -6.11
N TYR A 317 -13.82 13.50 -7.14
CA TYR A 317 -12.55 14.23 -7.13
C TYR A 317 -12.76 15.72 -6.82
N ASN A 318 -13.71 16.36 -7.50
CA ASN A 318 -14.03 17.76 -7.28
C ASN A 318 -14.54 17.99 -5.86
N LYS A 319 -15.41 17.10 -5.37
CA LYS A 319 -15.93 17.19 -4.01
C LYS A 319 -14.81 17.11 -2.98
N ILE A 320 -13.86 16.17 -3.12
CA ILE A 320 -12.69 16.06 -2.24
C ILE A 320 -11.86 17.35 -2.28
N SER A 321 -11.62 17.89 -3.46
CA SER A 321 -10.87 19.14 -3.63
C SER A 321 -11.54 20.32 -2.92
N GLU A 322 -12.87 20.42 -2.99
CA GLU A 322 -13.65 21.47 -2.32
C GLU A 322 -13.65 21.33 -0.79
N THR A 323 -13.65 20.09 -0.28
CA THR A 323 -13.83 19.81 1.15
C THR A 323 -12.56 19.43 1.90
N SER A 324 -11.37 19.57 1.30
CA SER A 324 -10.10 19.19 1.93
C SER A 324 -8.98 20.22 1.79
N TYR A 325 -8.02 20.18 2.70
CA TYR A 325 -6.80 21.00 2.70
C TYR A 325 -5.78 20.61 1.61
N ILE A 326 -6.03 19.53 0.88
CA ILE A 326 -5.04 18.86 0.02
C ILE A 326 -4.64 19.71 -1.18
N GLY A 327 -5.63 20.37 -1.81
CA GLY A 327 -5.42 21.22 -2.99
C GLY A 327 -4.71 20.50 -4.13
N ASP A 328 -3.68 21.14 -4.69
CA ASP A 328 -2.94 20.69 -5.88
C ASP A 328 -2.13 19.39 -5.67
N LYS A 329 -2.13 18.81 -4.47
CA LYS A 329 -1.51 17.51 -4.17
C LYS A 329 -2.42 16.32 -4.47
N LEU A 330 -3.71 16.55 -4.71
CA LEU A 330 -4.67 15.48 -5.01
C LEU A 330 -4.45 14.95 -6.43
N ARG A 331 -4.44 13.62 -6.58
CA ARG A 331 -4.37 12.92 -7.86
C ARG A 331 -5.41 11.80 -7.90
N PHE A 332 -5.87 11.44 -9.09
CA PHE A 332 -6.62 10.21 -9.31
C PHE A 332 -5.64 9.09 -9.70
N TYR A 333 -5.69 7.96 -8.99
CA TYR A 333 -4.92 6.77 -9.34
C TYR A 333 -5.83 5.74 -10.03
N PRO A 334 -5.75 5.58 -11.37
CA PRO A 334 -6.55 4.61 -12.11
C PRO A 334 -5.97 3.20 -11.90
N ASN A 335 -6.40 2.50 -10.85
CA ASN A 335 -5.95 1.13 -10.55
C ASN A 335 -6.68 0.03 -11.35
N ASN A 336 -7.39 0.41 -12.42
CA ASN A 336 -7.96 -0.49 -13.41
C ASN A 336 -7.93 0.20 -14.79
N ALA A 337 -7.59 -0.55 -15.84
CA ALA A 337 -7.45 -0.05 -17.21
C ALA A 337 -8.71 0.66 -17.74
N ARG A 338 -9.90 0.32 -17.23
CA ARG A 338 -11.16 1.00 -17.58
C ARG A 338 -11.14 2.51 -17.30
N TRP A 339 -10.32 2.97 -16.36
CA TRP A 339 -10.25 4.37 -15.97
C TRP A 339 -9.08 5.12 -16.61
N ASP A 340 -8.23 4.45 -17.39
CA ASP A 340 -7.14 5.10 -18.13
C ASP A 340 -7.66 6.15 -19.12
N VAL A 341 -8.86 5.90 -19.66
CA VAL A 341 -9.56 6.79 -20.59
C VAL A 341 -10.16 8.03 -19.92
N CYS A 342 -10.25 8.08 -18.58
CA CYS A 342 -10.78 9.25 -17.89
C CYS A 342 -9.85 10.46 -18.11
N SER A 343 -10.45 11.56 -18.59
CA SER A 343 -9.77 12.81 -18.95
C SER A 343 -10.23 13.96 -18.07
N ASN A 344 -9.45 15.05 -18.04
CA ASN A 344 -9.73 16.25 -17.24
C ASN A 344 -9.73 16.03 -15.71
N ILE A 345 -8.95 15.06 -15.24
CA ILE A 345 -8.65 14.81 -13.82
C ILE A 345 -7.13 14.61 -13.74
N PRO A 346 -6.40 15.31 -12.85
CA PRO A 346 -4.97 15.07 -12.63
C PRO A 346 -4.73 13.61 -12.22
N LYS A 347 -4.05 12.83 -13.07
CA LYS A 347 -3.76 11.42 -12.82
C LYS A 347 -2.35 11.23 -12.27
N ILE A 348 -2.14 10.09 -11.62
CA ILE A 348 -0.81 9.58 -11.28
C ILE A 348 -0.75 8.09 -11.61
N THR A 349 0.38 7.63 -12.12
CA THR A 349 0.61 6.23 -12.46
C THR A 349 1.21 5.46 -11.27
N SER A 350 1.07 4.13 -11.30
CA SER A 350 1.77 3.26 -10.33
C SER A 350 3.29 3.45 -10.40
N ALA A 351 3.84 3.70 -11.58
CA ALA A 351 5.27 3.97 -11.78
C ALA A 351 5.72 5.27 -11.08
N GLU A 352 4.96 6.36 -11.19
CA GLU A 352 5.26 7.62 -10.49
C GLU A 352 5.13 7.45 -8.97
N LEU A 353 4.11 6.74 -8.48
CA LEU A 353 3.95 6.43 -7.06
C LEU A 353 5.14 5.61 -6.54
N TYR A 354 5.54 4.58 -7.28
CA TYR A 354 6.69 3.71 -6.96
C TYR A 354 8.03 4.46 -6.95
N GLN A 355 8.23 5.39 -7.90
CA GLN A 355 9.41 6.25 -7.94
C GLN A 355 9.50 7.17 -6.71
N GLY A 356 8.35 7.62 -6.20
CA GLY A 356 8.27 8.48 -5.02
C GLY A 356 8.45 7.78 -3.67
N GLN A 357 8.62 6.46 -3.62
CA GLN A 357 8.74 5.70 -2.37
C GLN A 357 10.17 5.63 -1.85
N ASN A 358 10.34 5.73 -0.53
CA ASN A 358 11.62 5.46 0.11
C ASN A 358 11.70 4.06 0.75
N PHE A 359 10.59 3.52 1.24
CA PHE A 359 10.53 2.24 1.96
C PHE A 359 9.66 1.20 1.26
N GLN A 360 10.13 -0.05 1.23
CA GLN A 360 9.37 -1.21 0.77
C GLN A 360 9.50 -2.36 1.78
N PRO A 361 8.37 -2.86 2.34
CA PRO A 361 8.39 -4.10 3.09
C PRO A 361 8.58 -5.27 2.10
N LEU A 362 9.43 -6.24 2.44
CA LEU A 362 9.62 -7.43 1.62
C LEU A 362 9.26 -8.68 2.42
N ASN A 363 9.84 -8.83 3.61
CA ASN A 363 9.45 -9.83 4.58
C ASN A 363 9.33 -9.17 5.96
N PRO A 364 8.11 -8.80 6.39
CA PRO A 364 7.86 -8.35 7.74
C PRO A 364 8.31 -9.39 8.76
N GLY A 365 8.85 -8.93 9.88
CA GLY A 365 9.46 -9.80 10.88
C GLY A 365 10.32 -9.02 11.84
N GLU A 366 10.89 -9.74 12.81
CA GLU A 366 11.79 -9.15 13.79
C GLU A 366 12.96 -10.08 14.07
N ASN A 367 14.13 -9.51 14.30
CA ASN A 367 15.32 -10.26 14.67
C ASN A 367 16.37 -9.38 15.35
N PHE A 368 17.34 -10.03 16.00
CA PHE A 368 18.54 -9.42 16.55
C PHE A 368 19.75 -9.75 15.71
N GLY A 369 20.61 -8.76 15.46
CA GLY A 369 21.86 -8.99 14.73
C GLY A 369 22.81 -7.80 14.76
N TYR A 370 24.06 -8.03 14.36
CA TYR A 370 25.08 -7.00 14.23
C TYR A 370 24.93 -6.27 12.90
N LEU A 371 24.62 -4.97 12.93
CA LEU A 371 24.41 -4.21 11.70
C LEU A 371 25.74 -4.01 10.96
N LYS A 372 25.89 -4.67 9.82
CA LYS A 372 27.04 -4.57 8.92
C LYS A 372 26.65 -3.90 7.62
N LYS A 373 27.50 -2.99 7.16
CA LYS A 373 27.35 -2.32 5.87
C LYS A 373 28.30 -2.95 4.87
N VAL A 374 27.77 -3.50 3.80
CA VAL A 374 28.53 -4.31 2.84
C VAL A 374 28.19 -3.86 1.43
N GLU A 375 29.22 -3.64 0.61
CA GLU A 375 28.98 -3.32 -0.79
C GLU A 375 28.55 -4.57 -1.56
N ILE A 376 27.68 -4.38 -2.55
CA ILE A 376 27.09 -5.49 -3.30
C ILE A 376 28.13 -6.37 -3.99
N GLY A 377 29.23 -5.78 -4.49
CA GLY A 377 30.34 -6.51 -5.11
C GLY A 377 31.19 -7.32 -4.13
N GLN A 378 31.03 -7.09 -2.82
CA GLN A 378 31.73 -7.81 -1.76
C GLN A 378 30.90 -8.97 -1.19
N VAL A 379 29.62 -9.08 -1.57
CA VAL A 379 28.77 -10.21 -1.21
C VAL A 379 29.35 -11.48 -1.84
N GLY A 380 29.65 -12.48 -1.02
CA GLY A 380 30.30 -13.74 -1.41
C GLY A 380 31.82 -13.80 -1.19
N THR A 381 32.48 -12.66 -0.97
CA THR A 381 33.88 -12.63 -0.48
C THR A 381 33.96 -12.25 1.00
N THR A 382 33.01 -11.44 1.47
CA THR A 382 32.85 -11.11 2.88
C THR A 382 32.06 -12.20 3.57
N TYR A 383 32.59 -12.71 4.70
CA TYR A 383 31.84 -13.64 5.54
C TYR A 383 30.69 -12.93 6.24
N LEU A 384 29.47 -13.42 6.00
CA LEU A 384 28.24 -12.97 6.64
C LEU A 384 27.64 -14.15 7.40
N GLY A 385 27.59 -14.04 8.72
CA GLY A 385 27.08 -15.06 9.61
C GLY A 385 25.60 -14.88 9.93
N ARG A 386 25.00 -15.91 10.53
CA ARG A 386 23.56 -15.93 10.87
C ARG A 386 23.10 -14.85 11.85
N HIS A 387 24.03 -14.23 12.57
CA HIS A 387 23.76 -13.11 13.50
C HIS A 387 24.12 -11.74 12.91
N ASP A 388 24.46 -11.66 11.62
CA ASP A 388 24.70 -10.39 10.95
C ASP A 388 23.40 -9.83 10.37
N LEU A 389 23.16 -8.53 10.56
CA LEU A 389 22.12 -7.78 9.87
C LEU A 389 22.80 -6.96 8.78
N VAL A 390 22.42 -7.13 7.52
CA VAL A 390 23.23 -6.60 6.40
C VAL A 390 22.51 -5.45 5.71
N LEU A 391 23.18 -4.30 5.63
CA LEU A 391 22.83 -3.15 4.80
C LEU A 391 23.65 -3.19 3.50
N LEU A 392 22.95 -3.28 2.37
CA LEU A 392 23.51 -3.41 1.03
C LEU A 392 23.13 -2.23 0.14
N ASN A 393 24.07 -1.76 -0.67
CA ASN A 393 23.85 -0.71 -1.70
C ASN A 393 23.29 -1.24 -3.02
N GLY A 394 22.58 -2.37 -2.99
CA GLY A 394 21.95 -2.99 -4.14
C GLY A 394 21.30 -4.33 -3.77
N ILE A 395 20.68 -4.98 -4.75
CA ILE A 395 20.08 -6.32 -4.58
C ILE A 395 21.16 -7.38 -4.85
N PRO A 396 21.49 -8.26 -3.88
CA PRO A 396 22.50 -9.27 -4.12
C PRO A 396 21.96 -10.34 -5.08
N ASN A 397 22.85 -11.08 -5.74
CA ASN A 397 22.42 -12.29 -6.45
C ASN A 397 22.06 -13.41 -5.46
N ASP A 398 22.71 -13.40 -4.29
CA ASP A 398 22.56 -14.41 -3.26
C ASP A 398 23.08 -13.86 -1.93
N ILE A 399 22.60 -14.40 -0.81
CA ILE A 399 23.09 -14.06 0.52
C ILE A 399 23.00 -15.27 1.44
N SER A 400 24.06 -15.48 2.23
CA SER A 400 24.09 -16.51 3.28
C SER A 400 22.96 -16.30 4.30
N VAL A 401 22.79 -17.26 5.21
CA VAL A 401 21.87 -17.09 6.33
C VAL A 401 22.33 -15.90 7.16
N VAL A 402 21.46 -14.89 7.28
CA VAL A 402 21.69 -13.64 8.01
C VAL A 402 20.46 -13.29 8.86
N ALA A 403 20.66 -12.46 9.88
CA ALA A 403 19.63 -12.06 10.82
C ALA A 403 18.63 -11.06 10.23
N GLY A 404 19.03 -10.26 9.26
CA GLY A 404 18.16 -9.31 8.57
C GLY A 404 18.81 -8.69 7.34
N ILE A 405 18.00 -8.21 6.40
CA ILE A 405 18.46 -7.66 5.11
C ILE A 405 17.82 -6.29 4.88
N ILE A 406 18.65 -5.30 4.56
CA ILE A 406 18.25 -3.97 4.12
C ILE A 406 18.95 -3.68 2.79
N THR A 407 18.20 -3.51 1.70
CA THR A 407 18.75 -3.11 0.39
C THR A 407 18.41 -1.67 0.06
N THR A 408 19.22 -0.96 -0.74
CA THR A 408 18.84 0.36 -1.27
C THR A 408 17.88 0.28 -2.45
N ASP A 409 17.89 -0.83 -3.17
CA ASP A 409 17.06 -1.01 -4.34
C ASP A 409 15.81 -1.80 -3.98
N PHE A 410 14.69 -1.32 -4.50
CA PHE A 410 13.42 -2.03 -4.38
C PHE A 410 13.43 -3.27 -5.27
N GLN A 411 12.79 -4.32 -4.80
CA GLN A 411 12.74 -5.61 -5.47
C GLN A 411 11.31 -6.12 -5.53
N THR A 412 11.09 -7.16 -6.32
CA THR A 412 9.78 -7.80 -6.36
C THR A 412 9.59 -8.64 -5.08
N PRO A 413 8.37 -8.72 -4.51
CA PRO A 413 8.12 -9.55 -3.33
C PRO A 413 8.42 -11.05 -3.56
N LEU A 414 8.42 -11.50 -4.82
CA LEU A 414 8.76 -12.88 -5.19
C LEU A 414 10.22 -13.04 -5.66
N SER A 415 11.08 -12.08 -5.37
CA SER A 415 12.53 -12.21 -5.54
C SER A 415 13.07 -13.35 -4.66
N HIS A 416 14.18 -13.96 -5.07
CA HIS A 416 14.71 -15.18 -4.44
C HIS A 416 15.21 -14.91 -3.03
N ILE A 417 15.80 -13.74 -2.82
CA ILE A 417 16.16 -13.26 -1.48
C ILE A 417 14.94 -13.14 -0.60
N ASN A 418 13.82 -12.62 -1.12
CA ASN A 418 12.63 -12.46 -0.30
C ASN A 418 11.96 -13.80 0.03
N VAL A 419 11.89 -14.72 -0.95
CA VAL A 419 11.41 -16.10 -0.71
C VAL A 419 12.29 -16.79 0.34
N LEU A 420 13.62 -16.67 0.25
CA LEU A 420 14.55 -17.20 1.27
C LEU A 420 14.32 -16.55 2.63
N SER A 421 14.10 -15.23 2.65
CA SER A 421 13.83 -14.48 3.87
C SER A 421 12.55 -14.97 4.55
N HIS A 422 11.50 -15.25 3.77
CA HIS A 422 10.24 -15.79 4.28
C HIS A 422 10.44 -17.13 5.00
N ASN A 423 11.16 -18.07 4.38
CA ASN A 423 11.42 -19.39 4.98
C ASN A 423 12.20 -19.30 6.29
N ARG A 424 13.19 -18.41 6.34
CA ARG A 424 14.06 -18.22 7.50
C ARG A 424 13.37 -17.40 8.60
N GLY A 425 12.27 -16.71 8.27
CA GLY A 425 11.69 -15.66 9.11
C GLY A 425 12.60 -14.44 9.25
N THR A 426 13.51 -14.23 8.29
CA THR A 426 14.49 -13.14 8.30
C THR A 426 13.80 -11.83 7.90
N PRO A 427 13.77 -10.77 8.74
CA PRO A 427 13.25 -9.47 8.32
C PRO A 427 14.00 -8.94 7.09
N ASN A 428 13.25 -8.58 6.04
CA ASN A 428 13.77 -8.07 4.78
C ASN A 428 13.01 -6.81 4.35
N MET A 429 13.73 -5.77 3.97
CA MET A 429 13.17 -4.49 3.51
C MET A 429 14.09 -3.82 2.49
N ALA A 430 13.51 -2.96 1.64
CA ALA A 430 14.28 -1.99 0.88
C ALA A 430 14.07 -0.58 1.44
N LEU A 431 15.15 0.20 1.45
CA LEU A 431 15.20 1.58 1.93
C LEU A 431 16.14 2.38 1.04
N ARG A 432 15.62 3.23 0.15
CA ARG A 432 16.44 3.90 -0.88
C ARG A 432 17.55 4.77 -0.29
N ASP A 433 17.22 5.52 0.75
CA ASP A 433 18.21 6.32 1.48
C ASP A 433 19.06 5.49 2.46
N GLY A 434 18.86 4.17 2.55
CA GLY A 434 19.47 3.31 3.56
C GLY A 434 21.00 3.43 3.64
N TRP A 435 21.69 3.57 2.49
CA TRP A 435 23.14 3.72 2.47
C TRP A 435 23.64 5.04 3.08
N SER A 436 22.87 6.11 3.03
CA SER A 436 23.19 7.41 3.63
C SER A 436 22.39 7.71 4.89
N ASN A 437 21.47 6.82 5.29
CA ASN A 437 20.48 7.07 6.34
C ASN A 437 21.16 7.29 7.70
N PRO A 438 21.03 8.50 8.31
CA PRO A 438 21.66 8.81 9.58
C PRO A 438 21.17 7.96 10.76
N LYS A 439 19.95 7.40 10.69
CA LYS A 439 19.44 6.50 11.74
C LYS A 439 20.17 5.15 11.71
N LEU A 440 20.40 4.59 10.52
CA LEU A 440 21.13 3.32 10.37
C LEU A 440 22.63 3.49 10.66
N ASN A 441 23.23 4.58 10.18
CA ASN A 441 24.66 4.84 10.36
C ASN A 441 25.09 4.92 11.84
N LYS A 442 24.18 5.30 12.75
CA LYS A 442 24.43 5.33 14.20
C LYS A 442 24.63 3.95 14.82
N PHE A 443 24.10 2.91 14.20
CA PHE A 443 24.12 1.55 14.74
C PHE A 443 25.13 0.63 14.05
N LEU A 444 26.00 1.16 13.17
CA LEU A 444 26.98 0.34 12.45
C LEU A 444 27.91 -0.41 13.42
N ASN A 445 28.08 -1.70 13.16
CA ASN A 445 28.82 -2.67 13.97
C ASN A 445 28.29 -2.88 15.39
N GLN A 446 27.08 -2.40 15.69
CA GLN A 446 26.41 -2.63 16.97
C GLN A 446 25.38 -3.75 16.86
N LEU A 447 25.12 -4.41 17.99
CA LEU A 447 24.01 -5.33 18.12
C LEU A 447 22.70 -4.54 18.18
N VAL A 448 21.79 -4.84 17.26
CA VAL A 448 20.51 -4.16 17.15
C VAL A 448 19.35 -5.13 17.13
N TYR A 449 18.18 -4.62 17.53
CA TYR A 449 16.89 -5.20 17.22
C TYR A 449 16.29 -4.48 16.02
N LEU A 450 15.94 -5.23 14.98
CA LEU A 450 15.21 -4.74 13.80
C LEU A 450 13.82 -5.38 13.77
N LYS A 451 12.80 -4.56 13.55
CA LYS A 451 11.43 -4.99 13.23
C LYS A 451 10.97 -4.31 11.95
N VAL A 452 10.57 -5.10 10.96
CA VAL A 452 9.97 -4.65 9.71
C VAL A 452 8.45 -4.89 9.79
N THR A 453 7.66 -3.86 9.51
CA THR A 453 6.19 -3.94 9.38
C THR A 453 5.79 -3.70 7.93
N LEU A 454 4.50 -3.84 7.61
CA LEU A 454 3.98 -3.62 6.25
C LEU A 454 4.11 -2.16 5.77
N ASP A 455 4.25 -1.20 6.69
CA ASP A 455 4.21 0.22 6.37
C ASP A 455 5.43 0.99 6.89
N SER A 456 6.28 0.37 7.72
CA SER A 456 7.42 1.00 8.36
C SER A 456 8.45 -0.02 8.89
N PHE A 457 9.47 0.48 9.58
CA PHE A 457 10.42 -0.32 10.31
C PHE A 457 10.86 0.38 11.60
N TYR A 458 11.31 -0.41 12.57
CA TYR A 458 11.84 0.05 13.85
C TYR A 458 13.22 -0.59 14.08
N ILE A 459 14.19 0.23 14.47
CA ILE A 459 15.54 -0.21 14.80
C ILE A 459 16.01 0.48 16.09
N ARG A 460 16.63 -0.30 16.99
CA ARG A 460 17.24 0.18 18.22
C ARG A 460 18.46 -0.66 18.59
N GLU A 461 19.30 -0.12 19.46
CA GLU A 461 20.34 -0.91 20.14
C GLU A 461 19.72 -2.03 20.99
N ALA A 462 20.44 -3.15 21.08
CA ALA A 462 20.04 -4.32 21.85
C ALA A 462 21.22 -4.89 22.67
N THR A 463 20.89 -5.51 23.79
CA THR A 463 21.87 -6.21 24.64
C THR A 463 22.09 -7.64 24.17
N ILE A 464 23.25 -8.21 24.47
CA ILE A 464 23.56 -9.61 24.13
C ILE A 464 22.57 -10.59 24.79
N ASN A 465 22.13 -10.31 26.02
CA ASN A 465 21.17 -11.14 26.74
C ASN A 465 19.80 -11.17 26.05
N GLU A 466 19.32 -10.03 25.51
CA GLU A 466 18.08 -10.01 24.72
C GLU A 466 18.23 -10.89 23.47
N ALA A 467 19.35 -10.73 22.76
CA ALA A 467 19.61 -11.46 21.53
C ALA A 467 19.76 -12.97 21.76
N GLU A 468 20.53 -13.39 22.76
CA GLU A 468 20.74 -14.82 23.10
C GLU A 468 19.42 -15.50 23.50
N ASN A 469 18.59 -14.83 24.31
CA ASN A 469 17.27 -15.36 24.67
C ASN A 469 16.36 -15.50 23.43
N PHE A 470 16.40 -14.53 22.52
CA PHE A 470 15.62 -14.60 21.27
C PHE A 470 16.12 -15.73 20.37
N TRP A 471 17.44 -15.82 20.14
CA TRP A 471 18.04 -16.85 19.28
C TRP A 471 17.84 -18.25 19.83
N ALA A 472 17.90 -18.45 21.14
CA ALA A 472 17.64 -19.74 21.78
C ALA A 472 16.22 -20.28 21.50
N ILE A 473 15.25 -19.40 21.27
CA ILE A 473 13.85 -19.74 20.97
C ILE A 473 13.64 -19.88 19.46
N LYS A 474 14.19 -18.96 18.66
CA LYS A 474 13.91 -18.85 17.22
C LYS A 474 14.79 -19.71 16.33
N GLU A 475 16.06 -19.94 16.68
CA GLU A 475 16.97 -20.70 15.83
C GLU A 475 16.62 -22.20 15.82
N PRO A 476 16.73 -22.89 14.66
CA PRO A 476 16.54 -24.33 14.60
C PRO A 476 17.54 -25.07 15.51
N SER A 477 17.03 -25.78 16.51
CA SER A 477 17.83 -26.56 17.47
C SER A 477 17.73 -28.07 17.27
N LYS A 478 16.67 -28.55 16.62
CA LYS A 478 16.40 -29.98 16.44
C LYS A 478 17.21 -30.54 15.27
N PHE A 479 18.10 -31.49 15.56
CA PHE A 479 18.80 -32.25 14.52
C PHE A 479 17.83 -33.12 13.70
N GLN A 480 17.95 -33.05 12.38
CA GLN A 480 17.03 -33.69 11.45
C GLN A 480 17.74 -34.74 10.60
N LYS A 481 17.39 -36.01 10.80
CA LYS A 481 17.83 -37.11 9.95
C LYS A 481 16.73 -37.48 8.97
N LEU A 482 16.92 -37.11 7.71
CA LEU A 482 15.92 -37.35 6.67
C LEU A 482 15.91 -38.81 6.21
N LYS A 483 14.75 -39.29 5.77
CA LYS A 483 14.62 -40.62 5.16
C LYS A 483 15.22 -40.59 3.76
N ILE A 484 15.95 -41.66 3.40
CA ILE A 484 16.43 -41.91 2.06
C ILE A 484 16.16 -43.37 1.71
N ASP A 485 15.69 -43.58 0.49
CA ASP A 485 15.67 -44.86 -0.18
C ASP A 485 16.88 -44.99 -1.11
N THR A 486 17.77 -45.92 -0.78
CA THR A 486 18.95 -46.25 -1.58
C THR A 486 18.78 -47.55 -2.38
N LEU A 487 17.59 -48.14 -2.40
CA LEU A 487 17.34 -49.48 -2.96
C LEU A 487 16.55 -49.44 -4.26
N THR A 488 15.70 -48.43 -4.48
CA THR A 488 14.91 -48.33 -5.73
C THR A 488 15.81 -48.31 -6.96
N THR A 489 15.55 -49.20 -7.91
CA THR A 489 16.26 -49.29 -9.20
C THR A 489 15.36 -48.88 -10.36
N GLY A 490 15.96 -48.54 -11.50
CA GLY A 490 15.23 -48.10 -12.69
C GLY A 490 14.76 -46.64 -12.63
N LEU A 491 14.15 -46.15 -13.72
CA LEU A 491 13.52 -44.84 -13.76
C LEU A 491 12.10 -44.92 -13.21
N VAL A 492 11.69 -43.91 -12.46
CA VAL A 492 10.35 -43.85 -11.85
C VAL A 492 9.38 -43.16 -12.80
N ASN A 493 8.27 -43.84 -13.11
CA ASN A 493 7.12 -43.22 -13.75
C ASN A 493 6.33 -42.39 -12.73
N LEU A 494 6.27 -41.08 -12.95
CA LEU A 494 5.64 -40.15 -12.02
C LEU A 494 4.12 -40.37 -11.88
N SER A 495 3.44 -40.98 -12.86
CA SER A 495 2.02 -41.30 -12.73
C SER A 495 1.72 -42.35 -11.64
N ALA A 496 2.73 -43.11 -11.21
CA ALA A 496 2.63 -44.10 -10.13
C ALA A 496 3.15 -43.58 -8.78
N ALA A 497 3.68 -42.35 -8.75
CA ALA A 497 4.25 -41.73 -7.56
C ALA A 497 3.29 -40.70 -6.94
N ASP A 498 3.65 -40.24 -5.74
CA ASP A 498 2.90 -39.23 -4.99
C ASP A 498 3.81 -38.46 -4.03
N HIS A 499 3.26 -37.50 -3.30
CA HIS A 499 3.98 -36.67 -2.32
C HIS A 499 4.71 -37.47 -1.22
N ARG A 500 4.43 -38.77 -1.02
CA ARG A 500 5.10 -39.61 -0.02
C ARG A 500 6.42 -40.19 -0.54
N TRP A 501 6.69 -40.07 -1.84
CA TRP A 501 7.90 -40.62 -2.48
C TRP A 501 9.14 -39.70 -2.35
N VAL A 502 9.08 -38.66 -1.50
CA VAL A 502 10.19 -37.69 -1.30
C VAL A 502 11.51 -38.39 -0.94
N SER A 503 11.50 -39.46 -0.14
CA SER A 503 12.72 -40.21 0.20
C SER A 503 13.34 -40.97 -0.97
N THR A 504 12.58 -41.19 -2.05
CA THR A 504 13.00 -41.96 -3.23
C THR A 504 13.35 -41.04 -4.41
N ILE A 505 12.50 -40.05 -4.70
CA ILE A 505 12.63 -39.17 -5.88
C ILE A 505 12.76 -37.68 -5.54
N GLY A 506 12.82 -37.31 -4.26
CA GLY A 506 12.95 -35.93 -3.80
C GLY A 506 11.65 -35.11 -3.90
N GLY A 507 11.67 -33.91 -3.30
CA GLY A 507 10.51 -33.01 -3.15
C GLY A 507 9.89 -32.59 -4.49
N LYS A 508 10.69 -32.01 -5.39
CA LYS A 508 10.21 -31.52 -6.69
C LYS A 508 9.57 -32.59 -7.57
N ALA A 509 10.16 -33.78 -7.66
CA ALA A 509 9.60 -34.87 -8.46
C ALA A 509 8.32 -35.43 -7.83
N ALA A 510 8.27 -35.56 -6.51
CA ALA A 510 7.07 -36.00 -5.78
C ALA A 510 5.91 -35.00 -5.93
N ASN A 511 6.18 -33.71 -5.82
CA ASN A 511 5.19 -32.65 -6.07
C ASN A 511 4.75 -32.60 -7.54
N PHE A 512 5.65 -32.84 -8.49
CA PHE A 512 5.29 -32.97 -9.91
C PHE A 512 4.36 -34.16 -10.16
N ALA A 513 4.59 -35.30 -9.48
CA ALA A 513 3.69 -36.46 -9.53
C ALA A 513 2.29 -36.13 -8.98
N GLU A 514 2.18 -35.27 -7.96
CA GLU A 514 0.87 -34.77 -7.51
C GLU A 514 0.18 -33.89 -8.56
N LEU A 515 0.92 -32.97 -9.19
CA LEU A 515 0.38 -32.11 -10.24
C LEU A 515 -0.22 -32.93 -11.40
N MET A 516 0.38 -34.07 -11.75
CA MET A 516 -0.12 -34.95 -12.82
C MET A 516 -1.52 -35.53 -12.54
N LYS A 517 -2.00 -35.50 -11.29
CA LYS A 517 -3.32 -36.01 -10.90
C LYS A 517 -4.41 -34.95 -11.00
N ILE A 518 -4.04 -33.68 -11.18
CA ILE A 518 -4.96 -32.55 -11.15
C ILE A 518 -5.58 -32.36 -12.53
N THR A 519 -6.90 -32.27 -12.55
CA THR A 519 -7.66 -31.99 -13.77
C THR A 519 -8.47 -30.71 -13.61
N PHE A 520 -8.67 -30.02 -14.74
CA PHE A 520 -9.56 -28.89 -14.89
C PHE A 520 -10.45 -29.13 -16.12
N ALA A 521 -11.76 -28.93 -15.99
CA ALA A 521 -12.73 -29.22 -17.05
C ALA A 521 -12.57 -30.64 -17.66
N ASN A 522 -12.31 -31.64 -16.80
CA ASN A 522 -12.02 -33.03 -17.16
C ASN A 522 -10.77 -33.24 -18.04
N GLN A 523 -9.87 -32.27 -18.12
CA GLN A 523 -8.58 -32.37 -18.80
C GLN A 523 -7.44 -32.20 -17.80
N PRO A 524 -6.31 -32.91 -17.94
CA PRO A 524 -5.13 -32.66 -17.11
C PRO A 524 -4.67 -31.21 -17.25
N ILE A 525 -4.24 -30.59 -16.14
CA ILE A 525 -3.57 -29.29 -16.24
C ILE A 525 -2.30 -29.43 -17.11
N PRO A 526 -1.92 -28.43 -17.91
CA PRO A 526 -0.74 -28.56 -18.76
C PRO A 526 0.55 -28.59 -17.94
N LEU A 527 1.33 -29.67 -18.11
CA LEU A 527 2.65 -29.88 -17.50
C LEU A 527 3.68 -30.18 -18.60
N PRO A 528 4.99 -29.98 -18.33
CA PRO A 528 6.05 -30.42 -19.24
C PRO A 528 5.94 -31.91 -19.59
N GLU A 529 5.96 -32.20 -20.88
CA GLU A 529 5.78 -33.55 -21.43
C GLU A 529 6.98 -34.47 -21.17
N GLY A 530 6.70 -35.77 -21.19
CA GLY A 530 7.73 -36.81 -21.11
C GLY A 530 8.38 -36.95 -19.72
N ALA A 531 7.70 -36.52 -18.65
CA ALA A 531 8.29 -36.46 -17.32
C ALA A 531 8.57 -37.85 -16.70
N PHE A 532 9.74 -38.01 -16.07
CA PHE A 532 10.12 -39.16 -15.25
C PHE A 532 11.15 -38.75 -14.20
N ALA A 533 11.43 -39.60 -13.21
CA ALA A 533 12.45 -39.33 -12.20
C ALA A 533 13.59 -40.36 -12.18
N ILE A 534 14.80 -39.87 -11.93
CA ILE A 534 15.98 -40.66 -11.57
C ILE A 534 16.04 -40.71 -10.04
N PRO A 535 15.91 -41.89 -9.41
CA PRO A 535 15.93 -42.05 -7.95
C PRO A 535 17.22 -41.62 -7.25
N ILE A 536 17.10 -41.30 -5.95
CA ILE A 536 18.22 -40.94 -5.06
C ILE A 536 19.25 -42.08 -4.92
N SER A 537 18.83 -43.34 -5.09
CA SER A 537 19.71 -44.51 -5.07
C SER A 537 20.88 -44.37 -6.05
N TYR A 538 20.66 -43.84 -7.25
CA TYR A 538 21.72 -43.64 -8.25
C TYR A 538 22.75 -42.60 -7.82
N TYR A 539 22.32 -41.55 -7.11
CA TYR A 539 23.25 -40.60 -6.50
C TYR A 539 24.15 -41.29 -5.47
N TRP A 540 23.58 -42.04 -4.53
CA TRP A 540 24.36 -42.71 -3.50
C TRP A 540 25.26 -43.82 -4.06
N ASN A 541 24.81 -44.51 -5.11
CA ASN A 541 25.64 -45.47 -5.83
C ASN A 541 26.84 -44.78 -6.47
N HIS A 542 26.66 -43.63 -7.14
CA HIS A 542 27.74 -42.83 -7.72
C HIS A 542 28.75 -42.37 -6.66
N ILE A 543 28.26 -41.90 -5.51
CA ILE A 543 29.11 -41.47 -4.39
C ILE A 543 29.95 -42.64 -3.84
N LYS A 544 29.35 -43.81 -3.65
CA LYS A 544 30.03 -44.98 -3.07
C LYS A 544 30.97 -45.68 -4.06
N SER A 545 30.55 -45.90 -5.30
CA SER A 545 31.36 -46.62 -6.31
C SER A 545 32.65 -45.87 -6.66
N ASN A 546 32.63 -44.54 -6.53
CA ASN A 546 33.78 -43.67 -6.76
C ASN A 546 34.50 -43.27 -5.46
N GLN A 547 34.18 -43.90 -4.32
CA GLN A 547 34.81 -43.67 -3.00
C GLN A 547 34.75 -42.20 -2.52
N ILE A 548 33.79 -41.42 -3.00
CA ILE A 548 33.59 -40.01 -2.66
C ILE A 548 33.08 -39.87 -1.21
N ASP A 549 32.37 -40.89 -0.70
CA ASP A 549 31.87 -40.93 0.67
C ASP A 549 33.00 -40.88 1.71
N ILE A 550 34.18 -41.41 1.40
CA ILE A 550 35.37 -41.35 2.27
C ILE A 550 35.79 -39.89 2.48
N TYR A 551 35.95 -39.13 1.39
CA TYR A 551 36.28 -37.71 1.45
C TYR A 551 35.18 -36.91 2.14
N LEU A 552 33.91 -37.19 1.83
CA LEU A 552 32.76 -36.53 2.45
C LEU A 552 32.77 -36.67 3.98
N ARG A 553 32.98 -37.89 4.51
CA ARG A 553 33.05 -38.13 5.96
C ARG A 553 34.23 -37.43 6.61
N ALA A 554 35.40 -37.47 5.97
CA ALA A 554 36.59 -36.77 6.45
C ALA A 554 36.39 -35.25 6.48
N MET A 555 35.78 -34.68 5.43
CA MET A 555 35.45 -33.27 5.34
C MET A 555 34.51 -32.83 6.46
N LEU A 556 33.41 -33.55 6.68
CA LEU A 556 32.44 -33.22 7.73
C LEU A 556 33.01 -33.38 9.16
N ALA A 557 34.02 -34.23 9.34
CA ALA A 557 34.71 -34.41 10.62
C ALA A 557 35.76 -33.32 10.91
N ASN A 558 36.26 -32.63 9.88
CA ASN A 558 37.35 -31.66 9.99
C ASN A 558 36.94 -30.41 10.81
N PRO A 559 37.65 -30.07 11.90
CA PRO A 559 37.36 -28.87 12.70
C PRO A 559 37.47 -27.55 11.92
N GLU A 560 38.44 -27.44 11.00
CA GLU A 560 38.64 -26.25 10.17
C GLU A 560 37.48 -26.08 9.18
N PHE A 561 36.91 -27.17 8.66
CA PHE A 561 35.72 -27.09 7.81
C PHE A 561 34.51 -26.50 8.54
N LYS A 562 34.39 -26.77 9.85
CA LYS A 562 33.29 -26.30 10.70
C LYS A 562 33.45 -24.85 11.13
N THR A 563 34.68 -24.35 11.26
CA THR A 563 34.97 -23.05 11.89
C THR A 563 35.55 -22.02 10.93
N ASN A 564 36.23 -22.44 9.86
CA ASN A 564 36.87 -21.57 8.89
C ASN A 564 36.10 -21.54 7.56
N HIS A 565 35.57 -20.37 7.22
CA HIS A 565 34.77 -20.18 6.01
C HIS A 565 35.57 -20.42 4.72
N GLY A 566 36.82 -19.94 4.65
CA GLY A 566 37.69 -20.15 3.48
C GLY A 566 37.98 -21.64 3.26
N THR A 567 38.31 -22.36 4.32
CA THR A 567 38.50 -23.82 4.27
C THR A 567 37.24 -24.54 3.82
N ARG A 568 36.07 -24.14 4.33
CA ARG A 568 34.79 -24.73 3.92
C ARG A 568 34.54 -24.59 2.42
N ILE A 569 34.74 -23.39 1.86
CA ILE A 569 34.58 -23.13 0.43
C ILE A 569 35.47 -24.08 -0.38
N LEU A 570 36.77 -24.11 -0.06
CA LEU A 570 37.74 -24.94 -0.76
C LEU A 570 37.36 -26.43 -0.73
N MET A 571 36.99 -26.95 0.45
CA MET A 571 36.66 -28.37 0.60
C MET A 571 35.35 -28.75 -0.09
N LEU A 572 34.33 -27.88 -0.08
CA LEU A 572 33.09 -28.08 -0.84
C LEU A 572 33.35 -28.05 -2.35
N THR A 573 34.13 -27.09 -2.84
CA THR A 573 34.51 -27.04 -4.26
C THR A 573 35.24 -28.32 -4.69
N ASN A 574 36.13 -28.84 -3.85
CA ASN A 574 36.80 -30.10 -4.13
C ASN A 574 35.82 -31.29 -4.18
N LEU A 575 34.87 -31.38 -3.23
CA LEU A 575 33.82 -32.41 -3.27
C LEU A 575 32.98 -32.34 -4.56
N GLN A 576 32.63 -31.13 -5.00
CA GLN A 576 31.91 -30.93 -6.25
C GLN A 576 32.72 -31.39 -7.46
N ASN A 577 34.03 -31.13 -7.50
CA ASN A 577 34.91 -31.58 -8.57
C ASN A 577 35.00 -33.11 -8.61
N LEU A 578 35.20 -33.77 -7.47
CA LEU A 578 35.19 -35.24 -7.38
C LEU A 578 33.91 -35.86 -7.97
N ILE A 579 32.74 -35.27 -7.70
CA ILE A 579 31.47 -35.73 -8.26
C ILE A 579 31.41 -35.54 -9.78
N LYS A 580 31.88 -34.40 -10.30
CA LYS A 580 31.87 -34.06 -11.74
C LYS A 580 32.84 -34.91 -12.56
N ASP A 581 34.00 -35.21 -12.00
CA ASP A 581 35.09 -35.89 -12.70
C ASP A 581 34.90 -37.41 -12.71
N SER A 582 34.08 -37.94 -11.79
CA SER A 582 33.77 -39.37 -11.69
C SER A 582 32.83 -39.86 -12.82
N PRO A 583 33.06 -41.06 -13.39
CA PRO A 583 32.18 -41.63 -14.42
C PRO A 583 30.78 -41.95 -13.89
N VAL A 584 29.76 -41.70 -14.71
CA VAL A 584 28.37 -42.14 -14.45
C VAL A 584 28.21 -43.56 -14.98
N ASP A 585 27.44 -44.39 -14.28
CA ASP A 585 27.12 -45.75 -14.71
C ASP A 585 26.51 -45.77 -16.13
N ALA A 586 27.19 -46.46 -17.05
CA ALA A 586 26.77 -46.56 -18.45
C ALA A 586 25.37 -47.19 -18.61
N ASN A 587 24.96 -48.08 -17.71
CA ASN A 587 23.61 -48.66 -17.73
C ASN A 587 22.55 -47.61 -17.42
N LEU A 588 22.81 -46.71 -16.46
CA LEU A 588 21.93 -45.59 -16.15
C LEU A 588 21.84 -44.63 -17.34
N VAL A 589 22.97 -44.29 -17.97
CA VAL A 589 22.98 -43.40 -19.15
C VAL A 589 22.14 -44.00 -20.27
N LYS A 590 22.32 -45.29 -20.56
CA LYS A 590 21.53 -46.00 -21.57
C LYS A 590 20.04 -45.99 -21.23
N LEU A 591 19.66 -46.27 -19.99
CA LEU A 591 18.26 -46.26 -19.56
C LEU A 591 17.61 -44.88 -19.73
N ILE A 592 18.34 -43.81 -19.42
CA ILE A 592 17.88 -42.43 -19.60
C ILE A 592 17.79 -42.09 -21.08
N SER A 593 18.79 -42.46 -21.88
CA SER A 593 18.79 -42.23 -23.33
C SER A 593 17.59 -42.92 -23.98
N ASP A 594 17.37 -44.20 -23.71
CA ASP A 594 16.26 -44.99 -24.22
C ASP A 594 14.91 -44.35 -23.84
N ARG A 595 14.80 -43.80 -22.63
CA ARG A 595 13.59 -43.09 -22.19
C ARG A 595 13.42 -41.74 -22.90
N ILE A 596 14.50 -40.97 -23.07
CA ILE A 596 14.48 -39.66 -23.75
C ILE A 596 14.08 -39.81 -25.22
N GLU A 597 14.49 -40.89 -25.88
CA GLU A 597 14.08 -41.19 -27.27
C GLU A 597 12.56 -41.34 -27.43
N THR A 598 11.82 -41.60 -26.34
CA THR A 598 10.35 -41.66 -26.37
C THR A 598 9.67 -40.28 -26.32
N ILE A 599 10.42 -39.20 -26.07
CA ILE A 599 9.92 -37.82 -25.97
C ILE A 599 9.93 -37.18 -27.36
N ASN A 600 8.89 -37.49 -28.14
CA ASN A 600 8.79 -37.05 -29.54
C ASN A 600 8.67 -35.52 -29.67
N GLY A 601 9.35 -34.96 -30.67
CA GLY A 601 9.24 -33.53 -31.03
C GLY A 601 10.12 -32.58 -30.22
N PHE A 602 10.94 -33.08 -29.29
CA PHE A 602 11.80 -32.26 -28.43
C PHE A 602 13.24 -32.77 -28.40
N THR A 603 14.21 -31.87 -28.59
CA THR A 603 15.65 -32.19 -28.55
C THR A 603 16.34 -31.76 -27.26
N ASN A 604 15.77 -30.76 -26.58
CA ASN A 604 16.30 -30.21 -25.33
C ASN A 604 15.57 -30.86 -24.15
N ILE A 605 16.29 -31.52 -23.25
CA ILE A 605 15.75 -32.22 -22.09
C ILE A 605 16.28 -31.58 -20.80
N ARG A 606 15.38 -31.20 -19.90
CA ARG A 606 15.72 -30.55 -18.63
C ARG A 606 15.90 -31.59 -17.53
N PHE A 607 17.03 -31.51 -16.83
CA PHE A 607 17.38 -32.28 -15.64
C PHE A 607 17.29 -31.35 -14.43
N ARG A 608 16.19 -31.43 -13.68
CA ARG A 608 15.92 -30.62 -12.48
C ARG A 608 16.37 -31.37 -11.23
N SER A 609 17.14 -30.71 -10.38
CA SER A 609 17.45 -31.18 -9.03
C SER A 609 16.16 -31.49 -8.26
N SER A 610 16.10 -32.63 -7.58
CA SER A 610 14.99 -33.00 -6.70
C SER A 610 15.56 -33.72 -5.47
N THR A 611 15.75 -33.02 -4.37
CA THR A 611 16.39 -33.58 -3.17
C THR A 611 15.37 -33.99 -2.11
N ASN A 612 15.71 -34.96 -1.25
CA ASN A 612 14.88 -35.32 -0.10
C ASN A 612 14.92 -34.25 1.02
N ALA A 613 15.82 -33.27 0.91
CA ALA A 613 15.86 -32.10 1.79
C ALA A 613 14.96 -30.96 1.32
N GLU A 614 14.40 -31.02 0.12
CA GLU A 614 13.42 -30.03 -0.35
C GLU A 614 12.05 -30.33 0.27
N ASP A 615 11.30 -29.26 0.55
CA ASP A 615 9.91 -29.32 0.99
C ASP A 615 9.71 -30.06 2.34
N ILE A 616 10.73 -30.01 3.21
CA ILE A 616 10.58 -30.38 4.62
C ILE A 616 9.98 -29.19 5.39
N GLU A 617 9.19 -29.44 6.43
CA GLU A 617 8.56 -28.35 7.18
C GLU A 617 9.60 -27.38 7.74
N GLY A 618 9.48 -26.10 7.37
CA GLY A 618 10.39 -25.03 7.77
C GLY A 618 11.65 -24.87 6.91
N PHE A 619 11.92 -25.73 5.92
CA PHE A 619 13.05 -25.55 5.00
C PHE A 619 12.59 -25.71 3.56
N ASN A 620 12.90 -24.71 2.73
CA ASN A 620 12.66 -24.74 1.30
C ASN A 620 14.00 -24.67 0.55
N GLY A 621 14.10 -25.40 -0.57
CA GLY A 621 15.31 -25.46 -1.39
C GLY A 621 15.34 -24.46 -2.54
N ALA A 622 14.55 -23.38 -2.48
CA ALA A 622 14.44 -22.43 -3.58
C ALA A 622 15.82 -21.84 -3.90
N GLY A 623 16.22 -21.93 -5.17
CA GLY A 623 17.52 -21.46 -5.70
C GLY A 623 18.79 -21.99 -5.01
N LEU A 624 18.73 -23.04 -4.20
CA LEU A 624 19.93 -23.66 -3.60
C LEU A 624 20.68 -24.57 -4.57
N TYR A 625 19.93 -25.26 -5.44
CA TYR A 625 20.42 -26.29 -6.33
C TYR A 625 20.30 -25.88 -7.80
N ASN A 626 21.13 -26.46 -8.65
CA ASN A 626 21.20 -26.12 -10.07
C ASN A 626 20.49 -27.17 -10.91
N SER A 627 19.84 -26.72 -11.99
CA SER A 627 19.25 -27.58 -13.03
C SER A 627 20.00 -27.38 -14.34
N TYR A 628 20.13 -28.43 -15.15
CA TYR A 628 20.89 -28.40 -16.41
C TYR A 628 20.06 -28.97 -17.55
N THR A 629 20.40 -28.61 -18.78
CA THR A 629 19.74 -29.12 -20.00
C THR A 629 20.73 -29.99 -20.76
N ALA A 630 20.31 -31.21 -21.11
CA ALA A 630 20.98 -32.02 -22.11
C ALA A 630 20.33 -31.79 -23.48
N ILE A 631 21.12 -31.82 -24.55
CA ILE A 631 20.65 -31.64 -25.93
C ILE A 631 21.01 -32.90 -26.71
N LYS A 632 20.02 -33.49 -27.38
CA LYS A 632 20.22 -34.69 -28.20
C LYS A 632 21.25 -34.41 -29.31
N GLY A 633 22.34 -35.18 -29.32
CA GLY A 633 23.43 -35.06 -30.30
C GLY A 633 24.44 -33.94 -30.03
N ASP A 634 24.40 -33.27 -28.87
CA ASP A 634 25.37 -32.24 -28.48
C ASP A 634 26.53 -32.85 -27.67
N ASP A 635 27.77 -32.65 -28.12
CA ASP A 635 28.97 -33.21 -27.50
C ASP A 635 29.28 -32.64 -26.10
N LYS A 636 28.77 -31.45 -25.77
CA LYS A 636 29.03 -30.76 -24.50
C LYS A 636 27.86 -30.88 -23.53
N LYS A 637 26.63 -30.79 -24.03
CA LYS A 637 25.38 -30.88 -23.25
C LYS A 637 24.85 -32.32 -23.25
N THR A 638 25.69 -33.24 -22.79
CA THR A 638 25.35 -34.68 -22.67
C THR A 638 24.51 -34.99 -21.43
N ILE A 639 23.89 -36.17 -21.42
CA ILE A 639 23.12 -36.70 -20.27
C ILE A 639 24.01 -36.80 -19.03
N GLU A 640 25.22 -37.31 -19.18
CA GLU A 640 26.20 -37.50 -18.12
C GLU A 640 26.61 -36.17 -17.50
N ASN A 641 26.91 -35.18 -18.33
CA ASN A 641 27.28 -33.85 -17.87
C ASN A 641 26.13 -33.18 -17.12
N ALA A 642 24.88 -33.36 -17.56
CA ALA A 642 23.71 -32.86 -16.84
C ALA A 642 23.58 -33.53 -15.46
N ILE A 643 23.63 -34.87 -15.39
CA ILE A 643 23.50 -35.63 -14.13
C ILE A 643 24.56 -35.22 -13.12
N ARG A 644 25.85 -35.24 -13.50
CA ARG A 644 26.95 -34.97 -12.56
C ARG A 644 26.90 -33.55 -12.04
N LYS A 645 26.53 -32.57 -12.87
CA LYS A 645 26.39 -31.18 -12.46
C LYS A 645 25.19 -30.98 -11.51
N VAL A 646 24.06 -31.66 -11.76
CA VAL A 646 22.92 -31.66 -10.82
C VAL A 646 23.35 -32.25 -9.47
N TRP A 647 24.00 -33.41 -9.45
CA TRP A 647 24.49 -34.05 -8.23
C TRP A 647 25.50 -33.20 -7.46
N ALA A 648 26.46 -32.58 -8.16
CA ALA A 648 27.44 -31.69 -7.54
C ALA A 648 26.77 -30.46 -6.89
N SER A 649 25.65 -29.99 -7.45
CA SER A 649 24.94 -28.83 -6.90
C SER A 649 24.36 -29.06 -5.50
N LEU A 650 24.18 -30.32 -5.05
CA LEU A 650 23.80 -30.63 -3.66
C LEU A 650 24.79 -30.02 -2.66
N TRP A 651 26.05 -29.87 -3.06
CA TRP A 651 27.16 -29.37 -2.24
C TRP A 651 27.57 -27.93 -2.57
N ASN A 652 26.70 -27.16 -3.21
CA ASN A 652 26.87 -25.71 -3.30
C ASN A 652 27.03 -25.13 -1.88
N LEU A 653 27.91 -24.15 -1.68
CA LEU A 653 28.14 -23.52 -0.37
C LEU A 653 26.84 -23.12 0.32
N LYS A 654 25.98 -22.38 -0.37
CA LYS A 654 24.65 -21.99 0.11
C LYS A 654 23.77 -23.17 0.51
N ALA A 655 23.77 -24.22 -0.30
CA ALA A 655 22.94 -25.39 -0.02
C ALA A 655 23.43 -26.13 1.23
N PHE A 656 24.75 -26.20 1.40
CA PHE A 656 25.36 -26.73 2.61
C PHE A 656 25.02 -25.87 3.84
N GLU A 657 25.21 -24.55 3.77
CA GLU A 657 24.99 -23.62 4.88
C GLU A 657 23.53 -23.55 5.31
N GLU A 658 22.58 -23.56 4.36
CA GLU A 658 21.15 -23.69 4.69
C GLU A 658 20.88 -24.96 5.48
N ARG A 659 21.35 -26.11 4.98
CA ARG A 659 21.13 -27.39 5.66
C ARG A 659 21.80 -27.42 7.04
N GLU A 660 22.96 -26.78 7.19
CA GLU A 660 23.65 -26.63 8.47
C GLU A 660 22.85 -25.75 9.45
N TYR A 661 22.28 -24.64 8.98
CA TYR A 661 21.42 -23.76 9.79
C TYR A 661 20.20 -24.52 10.31
N PHE A 662 19.51 -25.26 9.43
CA PHE A 662 18.34 -26.07 9.78
C PHE A 662 18.66 -27.42 10.44
N LYS A 663 19.93 -27.67 10.79
CA LYS A 663 20.42 -28.88 11.49
C LYS A 663 20.10 -30.19 10.75
N ILE A 664 20.09 -30.15 9.42
CA ILE A 664 19.89 -31.33 8.57
C ILE A 664 21.18 -32.14 8.51
N ASP A 665 21.05 -33.44 8.73
CA ASP A 665 22.15 -34.38 8.63
C ASP A 665 22.68 -34.46 7.19
N GLN A 666 23.88 -33.95 6.97
CA GLN A 666 24.55 -33.91 5.68
C GLN A 666 24.87 -35.31 5.11
N LEU A 667 24.86 -36.36 5.94
CA LEU A 667 25.03 -37.75 5.49
C LEU A 667 23.71 -38.44 5.13
N ASN A 668 22.57 -37.79 5.39
CA ASN A 668 21.25 -38.31 5.07
C ASN A 668 20.49 -37.40 4.09
N VAL A 669 21.24 -36.75 3.20
CA VAL A 669 20.71 -36.05 2.03
C VAL A 669 21.10 -36.75 0.73
N GLY A 670 20.25 -36.65 -0.28
CA GLY A 670 20.51 -37.19 -1.61
C GLY A 670 19.84 -36.37 -2.69
N MET A 671 20.28 -36.57 -3.93
CA MET A 671 19.80 -35.82 -5.09
C MET A 671 19.21 -36.76 -6.14
N ALA A 672 17.89 -36.84 -6.20
CA ALA A 672 17.18 -37.36 -7.35
C ALA A 672 17.11 -36.28 -8.44
N ILE A 673 16.65 -36.68 -9.63
CA ILE A 673 16.55 -35.78 -10.77
C ILE A 673 15.19 -35.95 -11.44
N LEU A 674 14.41 -34.88 -11.51
CA LEU A 674 13.20 -34.79 -12.31
C LEU A 674 13.60 -34.44 -13.75
N VAL A 675 13.25 -35.31 -14.70
CA VAL A 675 13.58 -35.16 -16.12
C VAL A 675 12.31 -34.95 -16.92
N HIS A 676 12.27 -33.93 -17.78
CA HIS A 676 11.16 -33.65 -18.71
C HIS A 676 11.66 -32.83 -19.90
N ARG A 677 10.81 -32.63 -20.94
CA ARG A 677 11.18 -31.76 -22.07
C ARG A 677 11.52 -30.33 -21.60
N SER A 678 12.52 -29.69 -22.19
CA SER A 678 12.81 -28.27 -21.93
C SER A 678 11.86 -27.36 -22.70
N PHE A 679 11.67 -26.15 -22.19
CA PHE A 679 11.15 -25.04 -22.97
C PHE A 679 12.34 -24.44 -23.75
N SER A 680 12.18 -24.22 -25.05
CA SER A 680 13.25 -23.72 -25.95
C SER A 680 13.05 -22.28 -26.40
N SER A 681 11.81 -21.78 -26.29
CA SER A 681 11.43 -20.40 -26.61
C SER A 681 10.21 -20.04 -25.79
N GLU A 682 10.41 -19.34 -24.68
CA GLU A 682 9.33 -18.91 -23.81
C GLU A 682 8.78 -17.57 -24.27
N GLU A 683 7.48 -17.40 -24.18
CA GLU A 683 6.81 -16.10 -24.38
C GLU A 683 6.73 -15.34 -23.06
N ALA A 684 6.62 -16.06 -21.93
CA ALA A 684 6.68 -15.52 -20.59
C ALA A 684 7.06 -16.60 -19.57
N ASN A 685 7.59 -16.19 -18.43
CA ASN A 685 7.76 -17.03 -17.25
C ASN A 685 7.23 -16.29 -16.00
N GLY A 686 6.65 -17.03 -15.05
CA GLY A 686 6.02 -16.43 -13.89
C GLY A 686 6.05 -17.29 -12.63
N VAL A 687 5.81 -16.64 -11.49
CA VAL A 687 5.60 -17.26 -10.16
C VAL A 687 4.27 -16.75 -9.61
N VAL A 688 3.51 -17.65 -8.99
CA VAL A 688 2.25 -17.35 -8.32
C VAL A 688 2.31 -17.83 -6.88
N ILE A 689 1.92 -16.97 -5.94
CA ILE A 689 1.59 -17.36 -4.58
C ILE A 689 0.07 -17.36 -4.45
N THR A 690 -0.52 -18.46 -3.97
CA THR A 690 -1.98 -18.61 -3.86
C THR A 690 -2.57 -17.86 -2.65
N GLU A 691 -2.06 -16.68 -2.38
CA GLU A 691 -2.47 -15.76 -1.33
C GLU A 691 -2.17 -14.33 -1.77
N ASN A 692 -2.94 -13.37 -1.26
CA ASN A 692 -2.63 -11.96 -1.39
C ASN A 692 -1.55 -11.58 -0.38
N LEU A 693 -0.30 -11.46 -0.83
CA LEU A 693 0.85 -11.18 0.03
C LEU A 693 0.83 -9.78 0.67
N PHE A 694 -0.04 -8.90 0.18
CA PHE A 694 -0.12 -7.54 0.66
C PHE A 694 -1.29 -7.33 1.62
N ASN A 695 -2.41 -8.01 1.42
CA ASN A 695 -3.56 -7.90 2.32
C ASN A 695 -4.28 -9.23 2.56
N ILE A 696 -4.10 -9.78 3.76
CA ILE A 696 -4.74 -11.02 4.22
C ILE A 696 -6.28 -10.93 4.29
N TYR A 697 -6.83 -9.73 4.44
CA TYR A 697 -8.27 -9.52 4.50
C TYR A 697 -8.92 -9.42 3.12
N ASN A 698 -8.11 -9.41 2.07
CA ASN A 698 -8.56 -9.31 0.71
C ASN A 698 -8.04 -10.51 -0.11
N PRO A 699 -8.72 -11.66 -0.03
CA PRO A 699 -8.20 -12.91 -0.55
C PRO A 699 -8.03 -12.85 -2.07
N GLY A 700 -6.94 -13.45 -2.55
CA GLY A 700 -6.55 -13.47 -3.95
C GLY A 700 -5.26 -14.27 -4.14
N ILE A 701 -4.74 -14.26 -5.35
CA ILE A 701 -3.42 -14.80 -5.69
C ILE A 701 -2.48 -13.65 -6.12
N THR A 702 -1.22 -13.74 -5.73
CA THR A 702 -0.16 -12.79 -6.12
C THR A 702 0.64 -13.38 -7.27
N ILE A 703 0.74 -12.67 -8.39
CA ILE A 703 1.37 -13.14 -9.64
C ILE A 703 2.49 -12.18 -10.02
N ASN A 704 3.70 -12.70 -10.22
CA ASN A 704 4.77 -11.98 -10.90
C ASN A 704 5.09 -12.68 -12.22
N VAL A 705 5.15 -11.94 -13.31
CA VAL A 705 5.39 -12.50 -14.65
C VAL A 705 6.27 -11.60 -15.50
N GLN A 706 7.22 -12.20 -16.21
CA GLN A 706 8.20 -11.51 -17.04
C GLN A 706 8.20 -12.03 -18.48
N VAL A 707 8.54 -11.16 -19.43
CA VAL A 707 8.64 -11.48 -20.86
C VAL A 707 9.76 -12.49 -21.12
N GLY A 708 9.45 -13.49 -21.95
CA GLY A 708 10.43 -14.47 -22.41
C GLY A 708 11.03 -15.33 -21.30
N GLU A 709 12.33 -15.57 -21.40
CA GLU A 709 13.13 -16.33 -20.42
C GLU A 709 13.81 -15.44 -19.36
N MET A 710 13.56 -14.12 -19.40
CA MET A 710 14.15 -13.19 -18.43
C MET A 710 13.74 -13.57 -17.02
N SER A 711 14.71 -13.62 -16.12
CA SER A 711 14.48 -14.01 -14.74
C SER A 711 13.58 -12.99 -14.04
N ILE A 712 12.46 -13.45 -13.48
CA ILE A 712 11.59 -12.66 -12.57
C ILE A 712 12.37 -12.25 -11.30
N VAL A 713 13.35 -13.07 -10.97
CA VAL A 713 14.07 -13.07 -9.70
C VAL A 713 15.29 -12.14 -9.75
N ILE A 714 16.01 -12.17 -10.86
CA ILE A 714 17.24 -11.39 -11.12
C ILE A 714 17.14 -10.86 -12.56
N PRO A 715 16.29 -9.86 -12.80
CA PRO A 715 16.08 -9.37 -14.15
C PRO A 715 17.36 -8.74 -14.70
N GLU A 716 17.68 -9.06 -15.95
CA GLU A 716 18.74 -8.36 -16.68
C GLU A 716 18.41 -6.86 -16.74
N ASN A 717 19.42 -6.00 -16.55
CA ASN A 717 19.27 -4.54 -16.59
C ASN A 717 18.25 -3.97 -15.59
N ASN A 718 17.96 -4.69 -14.49
CA ASN A 718 16.98 -4.31 -13.46
C ASN A 718 15.55 -4.09 -14.01
N TYR A 719 15.17 -4.77 -15.09
CA TYR A 719 13.80 -4.67 -15.60
C TYR A 719 12.77 -5.26 -14.62
N LEU A 720 11.77 -4.48 -14.23
CA LEU A 720 10.71 -4.97 -13.36
C LEU A 720 9.78 -5.91 -14.15
N PRO A 721 9.16 -6.92 -13.50
CA PRO A 721 8.09 -7.73 -14.08
C PRO A 721 6.72 -7.07 -13.90
N ASP A 722 5.71 -7.59 -14.59
CA ASP A 722 4.32 -7.34 -14.18
C ASP A 722 4.09 -7.97 -12.81
N GLN A 723 3.48 -7.22 -11.89
CA GLN A 723 3.09 -7.65 -10.56
C GLN A 723 1.58 -7.45 -10.40
N ILE A 724 0.86 -8.54 -10.15
CA ILE A 724 -0.60 -8.58 -10.26
C ILE A 724 -1.17 -9.23 -9.00
N ILE A 725 -2.20 -8.63 -8.42
CA ILE A 725 -3.10 -9.33 -7.51
C ILE A 725 -4.34 -9.71 -8.32
N TYR A 726 -4.63 -11.01 -8.40
CA TYR A 726 -5.90 -11.50 -8.92
C TYR A 726 -6.77 -11.90 -7.74
N TYR A 727 -7.82 -11.14 -7.49
CA TYR A 727 -8.63 -11.37 -6.31
C TYR A 727 -9.59 -12.55 -6.47
N SER A 728 -9.87 -13.23 -5.36
CA SER A 728 -10.70 -14.44 -5.32
C SER A 728 -12.05 -14.24 -4.63
N PHE A 729 -12.43 -13.00 -4.31
CA PHE A 729 -13.75 -12.69 -3.75
C PHE A 729 -14.85 -12.84 -4.81
N GLU A 730 -16.00 -13.37 -4.38
CA GLU A 730 -17.28 -13.60 -5.07
C GLU A 730 -17.26 -13.78 -6.62
N GLU A 731 -17.84 -14.88 -7.11
CA GLU A 731 -18.07 -15.16 -8.55
C GLU A 731 -18.67 -13.99 -9.37
N GLN A 732 -19.24 -13.01 -8.67
CA GLN A 732 -19.85 -11.79 -9.19
C GLN A 732 -18.86 -10.73 -9.70
N PHE A 733 -17.55 -10.85 -9.41
CA PHE A 733 -16.47 -9.96 -9.88
C PHE A 733 -15.35 -10.74 -10.61
N PRO A 734 -15.66 -11.44 -11.72
CA PRO A 734 -14.76 -12.40 -12.36
C PRO A 734 -13.49 -11.80 -12.99
N GLU A 735 -13.39 -10.48 -13.11
CA GLU A 735 -12.23 -9.75 -13.67
C GLU A 735 -11.59 -8.79 -12.66
N SER A 736 -11.71 -9.09 -11.37
CA SER A 736 -11.08 -8.30 -10.32
C SER A 736 -9.60 -8.65 -10.18
N TYR A 737 -8.76 -8.01 -11.00
CA TYR A 737 -7.32 -7.99 -10.79
C TYR A 737 -6.79 -6.55 -10.81
N ASN A 738 -5.65 -6.33 -10.16
CA ASN A 738 -4.96 -5.05 -10.12
C ASN A 738 -3.48 -5.25 -10.45
N TYR A 739 -2.92 -4.37 -11.29
CA TYR A 739 -1.49 -4.29 -11.54
C TYR A 739 -0.86 -3.36 -10.49
N ILE A 740 -0.04 -3.93 -9.62
CA ILE A 740 0.78 -3.19 -8.65
C ILE A 740 1.93 -2.49 -9.36
N GLY A 741 2.52 -3.20 -10.33
CA GLY A 741 3.61 -2.70 -11.16
C GLY A 741 3.54 -3.33 -12.55
N HIS A 742 4.04 -2.59 -13.53
CA HIS A 742 4.16 -3.06 -14.90
C HIS A 742 5.60 -3.37 -15.24
N THR A 743 5.76 -4.28 -16.20
CA THR A 743 7.08 -4.58 -16.77
C THR A 743 7.73 -3.33 -17.36
N THR A 744 9.04 -3.17 -17.12
CA THR A 744 9.83 -2.06 -17.68
C THR A 744 10.71 -2.52 -18.84
N VAL A 745 10.42 -3.69 -19.41
CA VAL A 745 11.13 -4.22 -20.58
C VAL A 745 10.84 -3.33 -21.80
N PRO A 746 11.87 -2.87 -22.54
CA PRO A 746 11.67 -2.04 -23.73
C PRO A 746 10.72 -2.70 -24.76
N GLY A 747 9.75 -1.95 -25.26
CA GLY A 747 8.74 -2.43 -26.21
C GLY A 747 7.46 -2.98 -25.59
N MET A 748 7.39 -3.04 -24.26
CA MET A 748 6.20 -3.40 -23.47
C MET A 748 5.44 -2.19 -22.92
N GLU A 749 5.78 -0.97 -23.33
CA GLU A 749 5.13 0.24 -22.86
C GLU A 749 3.63 0.21 -23.19
N GLY A 750 2.78 0.29 -22.16
CA GLY A 750 1.32 0.20 -22.28
C GLY A 750 0.80 -1.20 -22.63
N LYS A 751 1.63 -2.25 -22.54
CA LYS A 751 1.26 -3.65 -22.78
C LYS A 751 1.37 -4.46 -21.49
N THR A 752 0.70 -5.60 -21.47
CA THR A 752 0.79 -6.58 -20.37
C THR A 752 1.43 -7.87 -20.86
N VAL A 753 2.17 -8.56 -19.99
CA VAL A 753 2.84 -9.82 -20.33
C VAL A 753 1.83 -10.94 -20.55
N LEU A 754 0.77 -10.97 -19.74
CA LEU A 754 -0.37 -11.89 -19.89
C LEU A 754 -1.61 -11.12 -20.33
N THR A 755 -2.41 -11.76 -21.18
CA THR A 755 -3.75 -11.29 -21.54
C THR A 755 -4.74 -11.54 -20.40
N PRO A 756 -5.87 -10.81 -20.32
CA PRO A 756 -6.92 -11.07 -19.32
C PRO A 756 -7.43 -12.52 -19.33
N GLN A 757 -7.54 -13.12 -20.51
CA GLN A 757 -7.95 -14.52 -20.65
C GLN A 757 -6.89 -15.49 -20.12
N GLU A 758 -5.60 -15.22 -20.36
CA GLU A 758 -4.50 -15.99 -19.78
C GLU A 758 -4.47 -15.89 -18.25
N LEU A 759 -4.71 -14.69 -17.69
CA LEU A 759 -4.82 -14.50 -16.23
C LEU A 759 -5.95 -15.33 -15.61
N LYS A 760 -7.12 -15.34 -16.26
CA LYS A 760 -8.27 -16.16 -15.80
C LYS A 760 -7.95 -17.65 -15.83
N ILE A 761 -7.32 -18.13 -16.90
CA ILE A 761 -6.90 -19.54 -17.02
C ILE A 761 -5.85 -19.89 -15.94
N LEU A 762 -4.86 -19.01 -15.75
CA LEU A 762 -3.82 -19.19 -14.73
C LEU A 762 -4.41 -19.26 -13.33
N ASN A 763 -5.30 -18.31 -12.97
CA ASN A 763 -5.99 -18.30 -11.68
C ASN A 763 -6.74 -19.63 -11.45
N THR A 764 -7.42 -20.11 -12.49
CA THR A 764 -8.14 -21.39 -12.42
C THR A 764 -7.21 -22.57 -12.14
N TYR A 765 -6.06 -22.66 -12.82
CA TYR A 765 -5.06 -23.70 -12.55
C TYR A 765 -4.51 -23.58 -11.12
N CYS A 766 -4.21 -22.36 -10.67
CA CYS A 766 -3.67 -22.12 -9.34
C CYS A 766 -4.66 -22.52 -8.24
N MET A 767 -5.94 -22.20 -8.39
CA MET A 767 -6.98 -22.61 -7.45
C MET A 767 -7.22 -24.12 -7.46
N ALA A 768 -7.15 -24.78 -8.62
CA ALA A 768 -7.22 -26.24 -8.68
C ALA A 768 -6.05 -26.91 -7.95
N ILE A 769 -4.84 -26.35 -8.09
CA ILE A 769 -3.64 -26.78 -7.36
C ILE A 769 -3.81 -26.55 -5.87
N HIS A 770 -4.17 -25.34 -5.45
CA HIS A 770 -4.41 -25.00 -4.04
C HIS A 770 -5.40 -25.98 -3.40
N ASN A 771 -6.57 -26.18 -4.02
CA ASN A 771 -7.60 -27.09 -3.53
C ASN A 771 -7.14 -28.55 -3.45
N HIS A 772 -6.32 -29.02 -4.40
CA HIS A 772 -5.73 -30.37 -4.35
C HIS A 772 -4.83 -30.53 -3.12
N TYR A 773 -3.92 -29.58 -2.91
CA TYR A 773 -3.00 -29.63 -1.77
C TYR A 773 -3.69 -29.41 -0.43
N CYS A 774 -4.77 -28.63 -0.36
CA CYS A 774 -5.62 -28.52 0.83
C CYS A 774 -6.28 -29.86 1.22
N ARG A 775 -6.53 -30.76 0.27
CA ARG A 775 -7.02 -32.11 0.57
C ARG A 775 -5.91 -33.05 1.04
N LEU A 776 -4.67 -32.83 0.59
CA LEU A 776 -3.51 -33.61 1.03
C LEU A 776 -2.99 -33.17 2.40
N ASN A 777 -3.11 -31.87 2.71
CA ASN A 777 -2.62 -31.25 3.92
C ASN A 777 -3.78 -30.55 4.65
N PHE A 778 -4.20 -31.11 5.79
CA PHE A 778 -5.34 -30.61 6.59
C PHE A 778 -5.22 -29.14 7.01
N GLY A 779 -4.04 -28.53 6.94
CA GLY A 779 -3.83 -27.11 7.23
C GLY A 779 -4.14 -26.14 6.09
N CYS A 780 -4.44 -26.64 4.87
CA CYS A 780 -4.72 -25.83 3.67
C CYS A 780 -3.76 -24.62 3.51
N LYS A 781 -2.46 -24.92 3.51
CA LYS A 781 -1.39 -23.91 3.44
C LYS A 781 -1.30 -23.31 2.03
N THR A 782 -0.82 -22.06 1.96
CA THR A 782 -0.53 -21.34 0.72
C THR A 782 0.46 -22.09 -0.17
N MET A 783 0.33 -21.97 -1.49
CA MET A 783 1.16 -22.63 -2.49
C MET A 783 2.03 -21.62 -3.26
N ASP A 784 3.29 -21.98 -3.50
CA ASP A 784 4.21 -21.36 -4.47
C ASP A 784 4.22 -22.16 -5.77
N ILE A 785 3.81 -21.54 -6.87
CA ILE A 785 3.61 -22.16 -8.18
C ILE A 785 4.47 -21.45 -9.23
N GLU A 786 5.35 -22.19 -9.90
CA GLU A 786 6.09 -21.70 -11.08
C GLU A 786 5.33 -22.09 -12.36
N PHE A 787 5.16 -21.13 -13.28
CA PHE A 787 4.54 -21.37 -14.58
C PHE A 787 5.34 -20.74 -15.73
N LYS A 788 5.03 -21.17 -16.95
CA LYS A 788 5.59 -20.64 -18.20
C LYS A 788 4.51 -20.51 -19.27
N VAL A 789 4.69 -19.59 -20.19
CA VAL A 789 3.90 -19.48 -21.41
C VAL A 789 4.80 -19.90 -22.56
N ASP A 790 4.40 -20.96 -23.24
CA ASP A 790 5.12 -21.53 -24.39
C ASP A 790 4.28 -21.36 -25.66
N LYS A 791 4.94 -21.36 -26.82
CA LYS A 791 4.29 -21.24 -28.13
C LYS A 791 4.31 -22.56 -28.87
N ILE A 792 3.20 -23.28 -28.83
CA ILE A 792 3.05 -24.56 -29.53
C ILE A 792 2.16 -24.33 -30.75
N ASN A 793 2.66 -24.67 -31.94
CA ASN A 793 1.95 -24.47 -33.22
C ASN A 793 1.43 -23.04 -33.42
N GLY A 794 2.19 -22.04 -32.97
CA GLY A 794 1.82 -20.63 -33.05
C GLY A 794 0.88 -20.13 -31.96
N GLN A 795 0.37 -21.00 -31.08
CA GLN A 795 -0.54 -20.63 -30.00
C GLN A 795 0.17 -20.58 -28.65
N ARG A 796 -0.08 -19.52 -27.88
CA ARG A 796 0.39 -19.37 -26.50
C ARG A 796 -0.37 -20.32 -25.59
N LYS A 797 0.34 -21.06 -24.75
CA LYS A 797 -0.23 -22.01 -23.78
C LYS A 797 0.51 -21.92 -22.46
N ILE A 798 -0.25 -21.82 -21.38
CA ILE A 798 0.27 -21.82 -20.00
C ILE A 798 0.61 -23.26 -19.58
N TYR A 799 1.81 -23.46 -19.03
CA TYR A 799 2.26 -24.70 -18.43
C TYR A 799 2.65 -24.47 -16.97
N ILE A 800 2.19 -25.35 -16.09
CA ILE A 800 2.65 -25.40 -14.69
C ILE A 800 3.92 -26.23 -14.64
N LYS A 801 4.97 -25.66 -14.06
CA LYS A 801 6.32 -26.25 -14.03
C LYS A 801 6.64 -26.87 -12.69
N GLN A 802 6.13 -26.28 -11.61
CA GLN A 802 6.36 -26.72 -10.24
C GLN A 802 5.27 -26.14 -9.34
N ALA A 803 4.93 -26.87 -8.28
CA ALA A 803 4.17 -26.34 -7.15
C ALA A 803 4.77 -26.91 -5.85
N ARG A 804 4.72 -26.13 -4.78
CA ARG A 804 5.12 -26.52 -3.42
C ARG A 804 4.37 -25.66 -2.40
N LEU A 805 4.43 -26.06 -1.13
CA LEU A 805 3.96 -25.20 -0.04
C LEU A 805 4.83 -23.93 0.02
N TYR A 806 4.19 -22.76 0.17
CA TYR A 806 4.85 -21.47 0.34
C TYR A 806 5.48 -21.35 1.74
#